data_AF-A0A1S8M8R4-F1
#
_entry.id   AF-A0A1S8M8R4-F1
#
_cell.length_a   1.000
_cell.length_b   1.000
_cell.length_c   1.000
_cell.angle_alpha   90.00
_cell.angle_beta   90.00
_cell.angle_gamma   90.00
#
_symmetry.space_group_name_H-M   'P 1'
#
loop_
_entity.id
_entity.type
_entity.pdbx_description
1 polymer ?
#
loop_
_entity_poly.entity_id
_entity_poly.type
_entity_poly.pdbx_seq_one_letter_code
_entity_poly.pdbx_strand_id
1 'polypeptide(L)'
;MNSYPKVSFIIVNYNGLQHLKNCFSELKNLAYPSDKIEYIVVDNGSKDGSVEFLKKNYPAVKIIRNDSNEGFAKPNDDAAKIAEGEYLALINNDMKLDKNWLNDMFETLQNCNDDSYVCVGSKILNWDGSKLDFAGGSVSFAGYGYQYDYGMDIKDANKKYNEDRDILFACGGSMLIKKDVFLEIGGFDKDYFAYYEDVDLGWRLWVLGYKVKFCSKAICYHRHNGTSKKFNQHKMKTLFERNALYTIYKNYSSDNFDVVLCNLLLMIQRIQMDLKLDEEIFDITNTEDAFFEIDSDEKNFSSLVAINDLTNNLQRLNEKRQYIQKNRKVKDTDLKELIPNPLMPFPVEYYHDYKYLDKFQKLLNTYNIEEKLDAKFKRKILLISNEPIAKKMAGPGIRYWEFAKELGKYNEVFLAIPNENEIDTSELNIEMVSYEPGKADNLIRSAYESDIIIIQGLILEIIPELKDICSEKILIVDIYDPFVIEILETYKNKSIKNRVEANNLNLKIQLEQLELGDYFICANDKQMDYWIGMLSALNKVNPYEYDLSYKLDKLIDLVPFGVSNDEPVNSKKMMKDKIPNLKDTDKVLIWGGGIWNWFDPITLIKAIKEISKERDDIKLFFLGVKHPNPGVPEMEMCNNAIKLAEDLDLKDKYVFFNMDWVEYNDRQNFLMESFAGVSCHLDNLETRFSFRTRILDYFWAKLPIIATEGDYFAELIERDGLGVVVKYGDAISLKDGILRLVTDEDFYETCKENIAKIREEYRWKEVMKPLIEFCNNPIKKKKVNVDSNRNLIVDISQERQTSNVGQLTKERKIGQKFICRYPNLAAIDIKIATYGRKNDHKIKFYLYEESSNNIIIEESLDAVAFSDNSWISIKFKKPIMNSQNRTFKFILDADTDDYTNCITVWKNDGEDEEDLNDYLGCIVENGKELKGSLLFKTKCIYKVNPIDKDRCIVLDEDETSYVPDISEEILSAEGNQTELNSLILKKIGEMHSLNKKISSLQNSLGEVKVNVNELESHVGKLDRNLSRIKNLNIFRIFRKILRK
;
A
#
# COMPACT_ATOMS: atom_id res chain seq x y z
N MET A 1 -45.18 -11.20 -46.15
CA MET A 1 -46.27 -11.19 -45.15
C MET A 1 -45.63 -11.63 -43.85
N ASN A 2 -45.31 -10.71 -42.94
CA ASN A 2 -44.69 -11.07 -41.67
C ASN A 2 -45.74 -11.77 -40.81
N SER A 3 -45.65 -13.09 -40.65
CA SER A 3 -46.47 -13.79 -39.67
C SER A 3 -45.98 -13.38 -38.29
N TYR A 4 -46.80 -12.66 -37.53
CA TYR A 4 -46.55 -12.40 -36.12
C TYR A 4 -46.58 -13.73 -35.34
N PRO A 5 -45.44 -14.18 -34.75
CA PRO A 5 -45.40 -15.39 -33.93
C PRO A 5 -46.32 -15.26 -32.71
N LYS A 6 -46.85 -16.37 -32.20
CA LYS A 6 -47.59 -16.34 -30.93
C LYS A 6 -46.60 -16.22 -29.77
N VAL A 7 -46.87 -15.34 -28.80
CA VAL A 7 -45.98 -15.07 -27.66
C VAL A 7 -46.74 -15.23 -26.35
N SER A 8 -46.14 -15.92 -25.38
CA SER A 8 -46.65 -16.03 -24.02
C SER A 8 -45.82 -15.16 -23.08
N PHE A 9 -46.44 -14.12 -22.54
CA PHE A 9 -45.86 -13.30 -21.47
C PHE A 9 -45.98 -14.05 -20.14
N ILE A 10 -44.85 -14.24 -19.47
CA ILE A 10 -44.76 -14.89 -18.16
C ILE A 10 -44.36 -13.83 -17.14
N ILE A 11 -45.21 -13.64 -16.12
CA ILE A 11 -45.01 -12.67 -15.04
C ILE A 11 -45.11 -13.39 -13.70
N VAL A 12 -44.05 -13.36 -12.91
CA VAL A 12 -44.07 -13.86 -11.52
C VAL A 12 -44.45 -12.72 -10.58
N ASN A 13 -45.37 -12.99 -9.64
CA ASN A 13 -45.84 -12.00 -8.68
C ASN A 13 -45.72 -12.49 -7.25
N TYR A 14 -45.13 -11.66 -6.37
CA TYR A 14 -45.11 -11.89 -4.92
C TYR A 14 -45.37 -10.57 -4.18
N ASN A 15 -46.56 -10.42 -3.60
CA ASN A 15 -47.00 -9.20 -2.91
C ASN A 15 -46.77 -7.91 -3.73
N GLY A 16 -47.04 -7.97 -5.03
CA GLY A 16 -46.74 -6.94 -6.01
C GLY A 16 -47.97 -6.24 -6.62
N LEU A 17 -49.11 -6.17 -5.94
CA LEU A 17 -50.35 -5.61 -6.49
C LEU A 17 -50.17 -4.24 -7.16
N GLN A 18 -49.36 -3.35 -6.56
CA GLN A 18 -49.10 -2.03 -7.14
C GLN A 18 -48.26 -2.10 -8.41
N HIS A 19 -47.33 -3.05 -8.48
CA HIS A 19 -46.50 -3.29 -9.66
C HIS A 19 -47.34 -3.87 -10.80
N LEU A 20 -48.20 -4.86 -10.52
CA LEU A 20 -49.11 -5.46 -11.50
C LEU A 20 -50.04 -4.45 -12.17
N LYS A 21 -50.57 -3.46 -11.42
CA LYS A 21 -51.43 -2.40 -12.00
C LYS A 21 -50.73 -1.65 -13.12
N ASN A 22 -49.47 -1.27 -12.89
CA ASN A 22 -48.68 -0.52 -13.85
C ASN A 22 -48.24 -1.43 -15.02
N CYS A 23 -47.73 -2.63 -14.71
CA CYS A 23 -47.28 -3.60 -15.71
C CYS A 23 -48.36 -3.90 -16.76
N PHE A 24 -49.58 -4.27 -16.34
CA PHE A 24 -50.66 -4.57 -17.28
C PHE A 24 -51.22 -3.35 -18.03
N SER A 25 -51.09 -2.15 -17.46
CA SER A 25 -51.48 -0.93 -18.19
C SER A 25 -50.54 -0.66 -19.37
N GLU A 26 -49.25 -0.98 -19.22
CA GLU A 26 -48.23 -0.77 -20.25
C GLU A 26 -48.23 -1.91 -21.28
N LEU A 27 -48.44 -3.17 -20.86
CA LEU A 27 -48.54 -4.31 -21.78
C LEU A 27 -49.66 -4.17 -22.82
N LYS A 28 -50.75 -3.48 -22.46
CA LYS A 28 -51.84 -3.16 -23.40
C LYS A 28 -51.43 -2.19 -24.51
N ASN A 29 -50.33 -1.45 -24.35
CA ASN A 29 -49.86 -0.43 -25.29
C ASN A 29 -48.86 -0.96 -26.31
N LEU A 30 -48.47 -2.24 -26.23
CA LEU A 30 -47.54 -2.85 -27.18
C LEU A 30 -48.08 -2.78 -28.61
N ALA A 31 -47.21 -2.43 -29.57
CA ALA A 31 -47.53 -2.39 -30.99
C ALA A 31 -47.53 -3.79 -31.63
N TYR A 32 -48.30 -4.72 -31.05
CA TYR A 32 -48.34 -6.12 -31.45
C TYR A 32 -49.79 -6.65 -31.43
N PRO A 33 -50.19 -7.55 -32.35
CA PRO A 33 -51.57 -8.05 -32.38
C PRO A 33 -51.96 -8.75 -31.08
N SER A 34 -53.05 -8.30 -30.45
CA SER A 34 -53.47 -8.80 -29.13
C SER A 34 -53.91 -10.27 -29.15
N ASP A 35 -54.40 -10.77 -30.28
CA ASP A 35 -54.74 -12.19 -30.50
C ASP A 35 -53.52 -13.10 -30.61
N LYS A 36 -52.33 -12.52 -30.76
CA LYS A 36 -51.04 -13.22 -30.76
C LYS A 36 -50.34 -13.21 -29.41
N ILE A 37 -50.94 -12.58 -28.40
CA ILE A 37 -50.37 -12.49 -27.05
C ILE A 37 -51.20 -13.30 -26.07
N GLU A 38 -50.52 -14.17 -25.33
CA GLU A 38 -51.04 -14.84 -24.15
C GLU A 38 -50.37 -14.26 -22.89
N TYR A 39 -51.14 -14.02 -21.83
CA TYR A 39 -50.59 -13.57 -20.54
C TYR A 39 -50.78 -14.65 -19.48
N ILE A 40 -49.68 -15.03 -18.82
CA ILE A 40 -49.65 -16.00 -17.72
C ILE A 40 -49.01 -15.33 -16.52
N VAL A 41 -49.76 -15.26 -15.41
CA VAL A 41 -49.25 -14.76 -14.13
C VAL A 41 -49.13 -15.91 -13.15
N VAL A 42 -47.95 -16.04 -12.54
CA VAL A 42 -47.75 -16.98 -11.43
C VAL A 42 -47.74 -16.19 -10.12
N ASP A 43 -48.82 -16.31 -9.35
CA ASP A 43 -48.89 -15.74 -8.01
C ASP A 43 -48.18 -16.65 -7.02
N ASN A 44 -47.07 -16.18 -6.49
CA ASN A 44 -46.12 -16.95 -5.70
C ASN A 44 -46.43 -16.90 -4.19
N GLY A 45 -47.70 -17.06 -3.83
CA GLY A 45 -48.19 -16.98 -2.44
C GLY A 45 -48.44 -15.54 -1.95
N SER A 46 -48.99 -14.67 -2.79
CA SER A 46 -49.28 -13.29 -2.39
C SER A 46 -50.46 -13.20 -1.41
N LYS A 47 -50.43 -12.20 -0.53
CA LYS A 47 -51.46 -11.91 0.48
C LYS A 47 -52.03 -10.49 0.38
N ASP A 48 -51.71 -9.77 -0.70
CA ASP A 48 -52.01 -8.35 -0.87
C ASP A 48 -53.23 -8.07 -1.77
N GLY A 49 -53.98 -9.11 -2.17
CA GLY A 49 -55.13 -8.99 -3.06
C GLY A 49 -54.80 -9.00 -4.57
N SER A 50 -53.56 -9.34 -4.95
CA SER A 50 -53.12 -9.43 -6.35
C SER A 50 -53.99 -10.34 -7.21
N VAL A 51 -54.36 -11.52 -6.69
CA VAL A 51 -55.13 -12.53 -7.44
C VAL A 51 -56.55 -12.05 -7.71
N GLU A 52 -57.21 -11.47 -6.71
CA GLU A 52 -58.56 -10.90 -6.84
C GLU A 52 -58.58 -9.75 -7.84
N PHE A 53 -57.54 -8.91 -7.81
CA PHE A 53 -57.37 -7.82 -8.77
C PHE A 53 -57.27 -8.33 -10.21
N LEU A 54 -56.44 -9.35 -10.47
CA LEU A 54 -56.26 -9.92 -11.81
C LEU A 54 -57.54 -10.57 -12.32
N LYS A 55 -58.20 -11.41 -11.50
CA LYS A 55 -59.48 -12.05 -11.86
C LYS A 55 -60.56 -11.04 -12.23
N LYS A 56 -60.60 -9.90 -11.51
CA LYS A 56 -61.60 -8.85 -11.75
C LYS A 56 -61.33 -8.02 -13.01
N ASN A 57 -60.07 -7.63 -13.25
CA ASN A 57 -59.74 -6.62 -14.28
C ASN A 57 -59.17 -7.23 -15.57
N TYR A 58 -58.67 -8.47 -15.52
CA TYR A 58 -57.98 -9.13 -16.63
C TYR A 58 -58.40 -10.61 -16.70
N PRO A 59 -59.68 -10.94 -16.97
CA PRO A 59 -60.19 -12.31 -16.93
C PRO A 59 -59.58 -13.25 -17.99
N ALA A 60 -58.93 -12.71 -19.01
CA ALA A 60 -58.21 -13.48 -20.03
C ALA A 60 -56.80 -13.94 -19.59
N VAL A 61 -56.28 -13.41 -18.47
CA VAL A 61 -54.97 -13.80 -17.93
C VAL A 61 -55.08 -15.18 -17.28
N LYS A 62 -54.21 -16.11 -17.67
CA LYS A 62 -54.07 -17.41 -17.00
C LYS A 62 -53.32 -17.21 -15.70
N ILE A 63 -53.88 -17.67 -14.58
CA ILE A 63 -53.27 -17.51 -13.25
C ILE A 63 -52.88 -18.87 -12.70
N ILE A 64 -51.59 -19.07 -12.43
CA ILE A 64 -51.09 -20.16 -11.59
C ILE A 64 -50.95 -19.62 -10.17
N ARG A 65 -51.47 -20.33 -9.16
CA ARG A 65 -51.39 -19.91 -7.76
C ARG A 65 -50.58 -20.91 -6.96
N ASN A 66 -49.49 -20.44 -6.35
CA ASN A 66 -48.69 -21.20 -5.40
C ASN A 66 -49.12 -20.88 -3.97
N ASP A 67 -48.88 -21.82 -3.05
CA ASP A 67 -49.17 -21.65 -1.62
C ASP A 67 -48.08 -20.85 -0.89
N SER A 68 -46.86 -20.87 -1.40
CA SER A 68 -45.66 -20.24 -0.85
C SER A 68 -44.81 -19.54 -1.93
N ASN A 69 -43.85 -18.74 -1.48
CA ASN A 69 -42.84 -18.15 -2.35
C ASN A 69 -41.81 -19.20 -2.74
N GLU A 70 -41.93 -19.72 -3.96
CA GLU A 70 -41.04 -20.74 -4.55
C GLU A 70 -39.83 -20.14 -5.29
N GLY A 71 -39.54 -18.85 -5.08
CA GLY A 71 -38.48 -18.13 -5.79
C GLY A 71 -38.92 -17.65 -7.18
N PHE A 72 -37.97 -17.35 -8.06
CA PHE A 72 -38.17 -16.86 -9.42
C PHE A 72 -38.09 -17.98 -10.46
N ALA A 73 -37.11 -18.89 -10.36
CA ALA A 73 -36.88 -19.93 -11.36
C ALA A 73 -38.08 -20.88 -11.54
N LYS A 74 -38.53 -21.51 -10.45
CA LYS A 74 -39.61 -22.52 -10.49
C LYS A 74 -40.94 -21.97 -11.05
N PRO A 75 -41.45 -20.81 -10.59
CA PRO A 75 -42.67 -20.22 -11.16
C PRO A 75 -42.61 -19.96 -12.67
N ASN A 76 -41.48 -19.44 -13.17
CA ASN A 76 -41.32 -19.22 -14.60
C ASN A 76 -41.37 -20.52 -15.40
N ASP A 77 -40.69 -21.58 -14.93
CA ASP A 77 -40.72 -22.89 -15.58
C ASP A 77 -42.12 -23.53 -15.60
N ASP A 78 -42.88 -23.37 -14.51
CA ASP A 78 -44.24 -23.91 -14.43
C ASP A 78 -45.19 -23.20 -15.41
N ALA A 79 -45.04 -21.89 -15.59
CA ALA A 79 -45.75 -21.14 -16.63
C ALA A 79 -45.31 -21.55 -18.05
N ALA A 80 -44.01 -21.74 -18.29
CA ALA A 80 -43.47 -22.12 -19.59
C ALA A 80 -44.04 -23.45 -20.11
N LYS A 81 -44.34 -24.40 -19.22
CA LYS A 81 -44.93 -25.70 -19.58
C LYS A 81 -46.34 -25.59 -20.15
N ILE A 82 -47.14 -24.65 -19.66
CA ILE A 82 -48.54 -24.46 -20.10
C ILE A 82 -48.72 -23.37 -21.15
N ALA A 83 -47.66 -22.61 -21.44
CA ALA A 83 -47.65 -21.57 -22.45
C ALA A 83 -48.00 -22.10 -23.84
N GLU A 84 -48.78 -21.34 -24.61
CA GLU A 84 -49.18 -21.70 -25.97
C GLU A 84 -48.38 -20.97 -27.05
N GLY A 85 -47.57 -19.98 -26.68
CA GLY A 85 -46.71 -19.22 -27.58
C GLY A 85 -45.51 -20.02 -28.09
N GLU A 86 -45.08 -19.69 -29.30
CA GLU A 86 -43.81 -20.17 -29.89
C GLU A 86 -42.61 -19.57 -29.16
N TYR A 87 -42.79 -18.35 -28.63
CA TYR A 87 -41.81 -17.63 -27.82
C TYR A 87 -42.38 -17.30 -26.44
N LEU A 88 -41.50 -17.30 -25.45
CA LEU A 88 -41.77 -16.87 -24.08
C LEU A 88 -41.18 -15.47 -23.88
N ALA A 89 -42.01 -14.52 -23.48
CA ALA A 89 -41.58 -13.19 -23.07
C ALA A 89 -41.59 -13.13 -21.53
N LEU A 90 -40.42 -13.30 -20.91
CA LEU A 90 -40.28 -13.27 -19.47
C LEU A 90 -40.05 -11.84 -19.00
N ILE A 91 -40.94 -11.34 -18.16
CA ILE A 91 -40.87 -9.98 -17.63
C ILE A 91 -41.20 -9.94 -16.13
N ASN A 92 -40.48 -9.10 -15.39
CA ASN A 92 -40.82 -8.86 -13.99
C ASN A 92 -42.07 -7.97 -13.87
N ASN A 93 -42.82 -8.15 -12.77
CA ASN A 93 -44.04 -7.38 -12.52
C ASN A 93 -43.80 -5.88 -12.28
N ASP A 94 -42.55 -5.47 -12.03
CA ASP A 94 -42.11 -4.10 -11.77
C ASP A 94 -41.38 -3.46 -12.97
N MET A 95 -41.60 -4.01 -14.17
CA MET A 95 -41.08 -3.52 -15.44
C MET A 95 -42.12 -2.75 -16.23
N LYS A 96 -41.66 -1.79 -17.03
CA LYS A 96 -42.41 -1.09 -18.07
C LYS A 96 -41.70 -1.28 -19.42
N LEU A 97 -42.45 -1.65 -20.45
CA LEU A 97 -41.91 -1.89 -21.79
C LEU A 97 -42.19 -0.69 -22.71
N ASP A 98 -41.25 -0.39 -23.60
CA ASP A 98 -41.53 0.49 -24.73
C ASP A 98 -42.56 -0.13 -25.68
N LYS A 99 -43.32 0.72 -26.38
CA LYS A 99 -44.37 0.30 -27.31
C LYS A 99 -43.86 -0.67 -28.39
N ASN A 100 -42.63 -0.50 -28.88
CA ASN A 100 -42.08 -1.34 -29.93
C ASN A 100 -41.23 -2.52 -29.42
N TRP A 101 -41.09 -2.66 -28.10
CA TRP A 101 -40.18 -3.63 -27.46
C TRP A 101 -40.24 -5.02 -28.09
N LEU A 102 -41.43 -5.60 -28.27
CA LEU A 102 -41.57 -6.95 -28.82
C LEU A 102 -41.21 -7.05 -30.30
N ASN A 103 -41.53 -6.02 -31.10
CA ASN A 103 -41.17 -5.98 -32.52
C ASN A 103 -39.65 -5.87 -32.70
N ASP A 104 -39.01 -5.00 -31.92
CA ASP A 104 -37.55 -4.80 -31.98
C ASP A 104 -36.81 -6.09 -31.61
N MET A 105 -37.27 -6.80 -30.57
CA MET A 105 -36.70 -8.09 -30.16
C MET A 105 -36.80 -9.16 -31.26
N PHE A 106 -37.94 -9.25 -31.95
CA PHE A 106 -38.10 -10.17 -33.09
C PHE A 106 -37.28 -9.75 -34.30
N GLU A 107 -37.21 -8.46 -34.60
CA GLU A 107 -36.39 -7.93 -35.70
C GLU A 107 -34.91 -8.28 -35.46
N THR A 108 -34.41 -8.12 -34.23
CA THR A 108 -33.03 -8.53 -33.87
C THR A 108 -32.81 -10.02 -34.10
N LEU A 109 -33.71 -10.91 -33.68
CA LEU A 109 -33.58 -12.36 -33.93
C LEU A 109 -33.61 -12.68 -35.44
N GLN A 110 -34.51 -12.06 -36.21
CA GLN A 110 -34.61 -12.27 -37.65
C GLN A 110 -33.35 -11.79 -38.38
N ASN A 111 -32.82 -10.64 -37.99
CA ASN A 111 -31.63 -10.05 -38.61
C ASN A 111 -30.35 -10.87 -38.38
N CYS A 112 -30.32 -11.74 -37.37
CA CYS A 112 -29.17 -12.62 -37.14
C CYS A 112 -28.97 -13.66 -38.25
N ASN A 113 -30.03 -14.04 -38.99
CA ASN A 113 -30.00 -15.07 -40.04
C ASN A 113 -29.30 -16.39 -39.63
N ASP A 114 -29.42 -16.78 -38.36
CA ASP A 114 -28.80 -17.97 -37.78
C ASP A 114 -29.74 -18.55 -36.70
N ASP A 115 -30.25 -19.75 -36.93
CA ASP A 115 -31.24 -20.43 -36.07
C ASP A 115 -30.69 -20.77 -34.66
N SER A 116 -29.37 -20.66 -34.46
CA SER A 116 -28.78 -20.80 -33.13
C SER A 116 -29.09 -19.61 -32.22
N TYR A 117 -29.45 -18.43 -32.75
CA TYR A 117 -29.94 -17.31 -31.94
C TYR A 117 -31.38 -17.54 -31.52
N VAL A 118 -31.55 -17.99 -30.28
CA VAL A 118 -32.85 -18.43 -29.73
C VAL A 118 -33.36 -17.54 -28.62
N CYS A 119 -32.51 -16.64 -28.12
CA CYS A 119 -32.78 -15.77 -26.98
C CYS A 119 -32.30 -14.36 -27.26
N VAL A 120 -33.10 -13.36 -26.89
CA VAL A 120 -32.74 -11.96 -26.98
C VAL A 120 -33.11 -11.23 -25.69
N GLY A 121 -32.21 -10.35 -25.24
CA GLY A 121 -32.38 -9.47 -24.08
C GLY A 121 -32.45 -8.01 -24.51
N SER A 122 -33.22 -7.21 -23.78
CA SER A 122 -33.42 -5.78 -24.09
C SER A 122 -32.50 -4.85 -23.29
N LYS A 123 -32.41 -3.59 -23.69
CA LYS A 123 -31.76 -2.52 -22.92
C LYS A 123 -32.67 -2.09 -21.78
N ILE A 124 -32.21 -2.27 -20.54
CA ILE A 124 -32.97 -1.91 -19.35
C ILE A 124 -32.43 -0.60 -18.78
N LEU A 125 -33.33 0.34 -18.54
CA LEU A 125 -33.07 1.62 -17.90
C LEU A 125 -33.70 1.65 -16.51
N ASN A 126 -33.23 2.54 -15.66
CA ASN A 126 -33.93 2.84 -14.42
C ASN A 126 -35.32 3.47 -14.71
N TRP A 127 -36.18 3.51 -13.69
CA TRP A 127 -37.59 3.89 -13.85
C TRP A 127 -37.84 5.26 -14.52
N ASP A 128 -36.94 6.23 -14.35
CA ASP A 128 -37.05 7.56 -14.96
C ASP A 128 -36.31 7.70 -16.32
N GLY A 129 -35.59 6.66 -16.76
CA GLY A 129 -34.85 6.64 -18.01
C GLY A 129 -33.54 7.43 -18.01
N SER A 130 -33.08 7.92 -16.86
CA SER A 130 -31.83 8.71 -16.76
C SER A 130 -30.56 7.87 -16.74
N LYS A 131 -30.63 6.61 -16.34
CA LYS A 131 -29.47 5.73 -16.14
C LYS A 131 -29.68 4.33 -16.69
N LEU A 132 -28.58 3.72 -17.10
CA LEU A 132 -28.53 2.32 -17.51
C LEU A 132 -28.66 1.38 -16.31
N ASP A 133 -29.54 0.38 -16.42
CA ASP A 133 -29.66 -0.74 -15.46
C ASP A 133 -29.04 -2.01 -16.06
N PHE A 134 -29.29 -2.32 -17.34
CA PHE A 134 -28.74 -3.51 -18.00
C PHE A 134 -28.53 -3.32 -19.51
N ALA A 135 -27.34 -3.64 -20.00
CA ALA A 135 -27.02 -3.76 -21.44
C ALA A 135 -26.29 -5.09 -21.77
N GLY A 136 -26.50 -6.11 -20.93
CA GLY A 136 -25.70 -7.32 -20.88
C GLY A 136 -24.85 -7.40 -19.61
N GLY A 137 -24.29 -8.58 -19.40
CA GLY A 137 -23.36 -8.87 -18.31
C GLY A 137 -22.49 -10.06 -18.65
N SER A 138 -21.57 -10.36 -17.74
CA SER A 138 -20.66 -11.49 -17.82
C SER A 138 -20.47 -12.09 -16.43
N VAL A 139 -19.68 -13.15 -16.34
CA VAL A 139 -19.21 -13.79 -15.11
C VAL A 139 -17.70 -13.65 -14.99
N SER A 140 -17.17 -13.68 -13.78
CA SER A 140 -15.75 -14.00 -13.58
C SER A 140 -15.52 -15.51 -13.71
N PHE A 141 -14.26 -15.93 -13.74
CA PHE A 141 -13.92 -17.34 -13.75
C PHE A 141 -14.39 -18.07 -12.48
N ALA A 142 -14.59 -17.29 -11.40
CA ALA A 142 -15.17 -17.70 -10.13
C ALA A 142 -16.71 -17.80 -10.14
N GLY A 143 -17.34 -17.49 -11.26
CA GLY A 143 -18.79 -17.56 -11.44
C GLY A 143 -19.54 -16.35 -10.95
N TYR A 144 -18.86 -15.28 -10.50
CA TYR A 144 -19.55 -14.07 -10.05
C TYR A 144 -20.03 -13.27 -11.25
N GLY A 145 -21.35 -13.10 -11.33
CA GLY A 145 -22.03 -12.34 -12.36
C GLY A 145 -21.90 -10.84 -12.09
N TYR A 146 -21.63 -10.08 -13.14
CA TYR A 146 -21.62 -8.62 -13.11
C TYR A 146 -22.32 -8.06 -14.36
N GLN A 147 -22.85 -6.85 -14.21
CA GLN A 147 -23.53 -6.12 -15.29
C GLN A 147 -22.57 -5.10 -15.90
N TYR A 148 -22.69 -4.88 -17.20
CA TYR A 148 -21.87 -3.87 -17.88
C TYR A 148 -22.37 -2.46 -17.56
N ASP A 149 -21.46 -1.61 -17.07
CA ASP A 149 -21.66 -0.17 -16.83
C ASP A 149 -22.95 0.21 -16.08
N TYR A 150 -23.31 -0.58 -15.07
CA TYR A 150 -24.47 -0.30 -14.22
C TYR A 150 -24.41 1.13 -13.66
N GLY A 151 -25.49 1.90 -13.84
CA GLY A 151 -25.60 3.27 -13.36
C GLY A 151 -25.00 4.35 -14.27
N MET A 152 -24.46 3.99 -15.44
CA MET A 152 -23.99 4.92 -16.47
C MET A 152 -25.11 5.87 -16.93
N ASP A 153 -24.78 7.13 -17.19
CA ASP A 153 -25.71 8.12 -17.74
C ASP A 153 -26.23 7.68 -19.12
N ILE A 154 -27.53 7.87 -19.36
CA ILE A 154 -28.18 7.41 -20.60
C ILE A 154 -27.57 8.02 -21.86
N LYS A 155 -27.00 9.23 -21.81
CA LYS A 155 -26.38 9.86 -22.99
C LYS A 155 -25.14 9.10 -23.45
N ASP A 156 -24.34 8.62 -22.50
CA ASP A 156 -23.12 7.86 -22.80
C ASP A 156 -23.47 6.40 -23.11
N ALA A 157 -24.43 5.82 -22.38
CA ALA A 157 -24.94 4.49 -22.67
C ALA A 157 -25.55 4.40 -24.09
N ASN A 158 -26.25 5.43 -24.57
CA ASN A 158 -26.78 5.46 -25.93
C ASN A 158 -25.71 5.62 -27.01
N LYS A 159 -24.50 6.08 -26.68
CA LYS A 159 -23.36 6.05 -27.61
C LYS A 159 -22.67 4.69 -27.61
N LYS A 160 -22.47 4.11 -26.42
CA LYS A 160 -21.73 2.84 -26.22
C LYS A 160 -22.53 1.59 -26.57
N TYR A 161 -23.85 1.63 -26.35
CA TYR A 161 -24.77 0.51 -26.49
C TYR A 161 -25.85 0.81 -27.53
N ASN A 162 -25.46 1.29 -28.70
CA ASN A 162 -26.34 1.58 -29.84
C ASN A 162 -26.46 0.43 -30.85
N GLU A 163 -25.65 -0.61 -30.74
CA GLU A 163 -25.63 -1.75 -31.67
C GLU A 163 -26.00 -3.07 -30.98
N ASP A 164 -26.61 -3.96 -31.77
CA ASP A 164 -26.93 -5.32 -31.34
C ASP A 164 -25.64 -6.14 -31.25
N ARG A 165 -25.50 -6.94 -30.19
CA ARG A 165 -24.28 -7.74 -29.96
C ARG A 165 -24.58 -9.02 -29.21
N ASP A 166 -23.61 -9.91 -29.18
CA ASP A 166 -23.73 -11.14 -28.40
C ASP A 166 -23.48 -10.83 -26.92
N ILE A 167 -24.26 -11.45 -26.03
CA ILE A 167 -24.13 -11.32 -24.58
C ILE A 167 -24.16 -12.71 -23.95
N LEU A 168 -23.53 -12.88 -22.78
CA LEU A 168 -23.52 -14.17 -22.11
C LEU A 168 -24.92 -14.59 -21.66
N PHE A 169 -25.70 -13.65 -21.12
CA PHE A 169 -27.06 -13.88 -20.66
C PHE A 169 -27.93 -12.63 -20.84
N ALA A 170 -29.23 -12.86 -21.08
CA ALA A 170 -30.25 -11.82 -21.01
C ALA A 170 -30.84 -11.79 -19.60
N CYS A 171 -31.23 -10.62 -19.10
CA CYS A 171 -31.88 -10.50 -17.79
C CYS A 171 -33.20 -11.29 -17.78
N GLY A 172 -33.39 -12.15 -16.78
CA GLY A 172 -34.60 -12.99 -16.65
C GLY A 172 -35.91 -12.19 -16.55
N GLY A 173 -35.83 -10.91 -16.18
CA GLY A 173 -36.96 -9.98 -16.12
C GLY A 173 -37.20 -9.16 -17.39
N SER A 174 -36.44 -9.37 -18.47
CA SER A 174 -36.65 -8.74 -19.77
C SER A 174 -36.01 -9.57 -20.91
N MET A 175 -36.63 -10.72 -21.19
CA MET A 175 -36.10 -11.73 -22.12
C MET A 175 -37.19 -12.22 -23.07
N LEU A 176 -36.83 -12.46 -24.34
CA LEU A 176 -37.62 -13.21 -25.29
C LEU A 176 -36.84 -14.46 -25.71
N ILE A 177 -37.42 -15.65 -25.53
CA ILE A 177 -36.75 -16.93 -25.82
C ILE A 177 -37.68 -17.92 -26.51
N LYS A 178 -37.15 -18.71 -27.44
CA LYS A 178 -37.88 -19.78 -28.12
C LYS A 178 -38.31 -20.85 -27.11
N LYS A 179 -39.62 -21.11 -27.03
CA LYS A 179 -40.21 -22.00 -26.01
C LYS A 179 -39.64 -23.42 -26.05
N ASP A 180 -39.56 -24.00 -27.24
CA ASP A 180 -39.10 -25.39 -27.39
C ASP A 180 -37.67 -25.56 -26.89
N VAL A 181 -36.79 -24.60 -27.17
CA VAL A 181 -35.40 -24.61 -26.69
C VAL A 181 -35.34 -24.41 -25.18
N PHE A 182 -36.11 -23.47 -24.63
CA PHE A 182 -36.20 -23.27 -23.18
C PHE A 182 -36.60 -24.56 -22.45
N LEU A 183 -37.60 -25.29 -22.96
CA LEU A 183 -38.04 -26.55 -22.37
C LEU A 183 -37.04 -27.70 -22.59
N GLU A 184 -36.41 -27.78 -23.78
CA GLU A 184 -35.42 -28.80 -24.14
C GLU A 184 -34.22 -28.81 -23.19
N ILE A 185 -33.69 -27.63 -22.88
CA ILE A 185 -32.49 -27.48 -22.03
C ILE A 185 -32.81 -27.48 -20.52
N GLY A 186 -34.08 -27.67 -20.16
CA GLY A 186 -34.56 -27.79 -18.78
C GLY A 186 -34.97 -26.47 -18.11
N GLY A 187 -35.15 -25.38 -18.85
CA GLY A 187 -35.61 -24.09 -18.34
C GLY A 187 -34.62 -23.42 -17.38
N PHE A 188 -35.12 -22.61 -16.45
CA PHE A 188 -34.32 -22.12 -15.34
C PHE A 188 -34.00 -23.26 -14.37
N ASP A 189 -32.86 -23.17 -13.69
CA ASP A 189 -32.56 -24.14 -12.65
C ASP A 189 -33.25 -23.74 -11.34
N LYS A 190 -34.30 -24.48 -10.98
CA LYS A 190 -35.07 -24.29 -9.73
C LYS A 190 -34.24 -24.27 -8.44
N ASP A 191 -33.01 -24.81 -8.46
CA ASP A 191 -32.13 -24.81 -7.27
C ASP A 191 -31.59 -23.41 -6.94
N TYR A 192 -31.64 -22.46 -7.88
CA TYR A 192 -31.12 -21.12 -7.68
C TYR A 192 -32.01 -20.29 -6.77
N PHE A 193 -33.30 -20.63 -6.69
CA PHE A 193 -34.36 -19.86 -6.03
C PHE A 193 -34.51 -18.45 -6.63
N ALA A 194 -33.51 -17.58 -6.52
CA ALA A 194 -33.44 -16.27 -7.17
C ALA A 194 -31.98 -15.83 -7.34
N TYR A 195 -31.76 -14.93 -8.31
CA TYR A 195 -30.45 -14.47 -8.79
C TYR A 195 -29.61 -15.59 -9.43
N TYR A 196 -28.92 -15.27 -10.53
CA TYR A 196 -28.10 -16.17 -11.34
C TYR A 196 -28.83 -17.25 -12.14
N GLU A 197 -30.15 -17.44 -11.99
CA GLU A 197 -30.88 -18.36 -12.86
C GLU A 197 -30.77 -17.98 -14.34
N ASP A 198 -30.73 -16.68 -14.63
CA ASP A 198 -30.56 -16.12 -15.97
C ASP A 198 -29.11 -16.23 -16.45
N VAL A 199 -28.14 -15.96 -15.59
CA VAL A 199 -26.71 -16.19 -15.83
C VAL A 199 -26.44 -17.65 -16.22
N ASP A 200 -26.95 -18.60 -15.43
CA ASP A 200 -26.80 -20.04 -15.69
C ASP A 200 -27.50 -20.45 -16.99
N LEU A 201 -28.72 -19.96 -17.23
CA LEU A 201 -29.45 -20.24 -18.48
C LEU A 201 -28.68 -19.74 -19.70
N GLY A 202 -28.17 -18.50 -19.66
CA GLY A 202 -27.38 -17.92 -20.73
C GLY A 202 -26.12 -18.73 -21.01
N TRP A 203 -25.34 -19.06 -19.98
CA TRP A 203 -24.16 -19.89 -20.14
C TRP A 203 -24.50 -21.28 -20.70
N ARG A 204 -25.56 -21.93 -20.18
CA ARG A 204 -26.04 -23.23 -20.69
C ARG A 204 -26.42 -23.17 -22.17
N LEU A 205 -27.11 -22.11 -22.62
CA LEU A 205 -27.45 -21.92 -24.03
C LEU A 205 -26.18 -21.95 -24.89
N TRP A 206 -25.19 -21.14 -24.54
CA TRP A 206 -23.92 -21.06 -25.25
C TRP A 206 -23.19 -22.41 -25.31
N VAL A 207 -23.01 -23.11 -24.19
CA VAL A 207 -22.28 -24.39 -24.20
C VAL A 207 -23.01 -25.50 -24.95
N LEU A 208 -24.35 -25.43 -25.07
CA LEU A 208 -25.18 -26.36 -25.84
C LEU A 208 -25.33 -25.99 -27.32
N GLY A 209 -24.68 -24.90 -27.76
CA GLY A 209 -24.64 -24.44 -29.15
C GLY A 209 -25.77 -23.50 -29.57
N TYR A 210 -26.48 -22.91 -28.60
CA TYR A 210 -27.45 -21.84 -28.80
C TYR A 210 -26.82 -20.49 -28.42
N LYS A 211 -27.39 -19.38 -28.89
CA LYS A 211 -26.82 -18.04 -28.72
C LYS A 211 -27.84 -17.06 -28.15
N VAL A 212 -27.31 -16.04 -27.48
CA VAL A 212 -28.08 -14.95 -26.85
C VAL A 212 -27.66 -13.61 -27.43
N LYS A 213 -28.63 -12.83 -27.91
CA LYS A 213 -28.41 -11.50 -28.49
C LYS A 213 -28.88 -10.38 -27.57
N PHE A 214 -28.18 -9.26 -27.57
CA PHE A 214 -28.64 -7.99 -27.03
C PHE A 214 -29.32 -7.18 -28.13
N CYS A 215 -30.52 -6.66 -27.85
CA CYS A 215 -31.22 -5.71 -28.72
C CYS A 215 -31.02 -4.28 -28.19
N SER A 216 -30.35 -3.43 -28.96
CA SER A 216 -30.05 -2.05 -28.54
C SER A 216 -31.26 -1.11 -28.59
N LYS A 217 -32.27 -1.46 -29.41
CA LYS A 217 -33.49 -0.68 -29.68
C LYS A 217 -34.63 -1.00 -28.72
N ALA A 218 -34.75 -2.26 -28.28
CA ALA A 218 -35.80 -2.66 -27.35
C ALA A 218 -35.50 -2.05 -25.96
N ILE A 219 -36.36 -1.12 -25.51
CA ILE A 219 -36.18 -0.43 -24.22
C ILE A 219 -37.16 -0.97 -23.19
N CYS A 220 -36.65 -1.29 -22.01
CA CYS A 220 -37.40 -1.64 -20.81
C CYS A 220 -37.00 -0.71 -19.65
N TYR A 221 -37.93 -0.39 -18.76
CA TYR A 221 -37.69 0.44 -17.58
C TYR A 221 -37.97 -0.38 -16.32
N HIS A 222 -37.02 -0.38 -15.40
CA HIS A 222 -37.07 -1.20 -14.19
C HIS A 222 -37.20 -0.34 -12.93
N ARG A 223 -38.14 -0.72 -12.06
CA ARG A 223 -38.30 -0.08 -10.75
C ARG A 223 -37.42 -0.76 -9.70
N HIS A 224 -36.11 -0.63 -9.90
CA HIS A 224 -35.08 -1.20 -9.04
C HIS A 224 -35.40 -0.99 -7.54
N ASN A 225 -35.19 -2.02 -6.70
CA ASN A 225 -35.46 -2.06 -5.26
C ASN A 225 -36.91 -2.25 -4.77
N GLY A 226 -37.87 -2.64 -5.62
CA GLY A 226 -39.25 -2.93 -5.17
C GLY A 226 -39.33 -4.04 -4.11
N THR A 227 -38.56 -5.13 -4.33
CA THR A 227 -38.63 -6.34 -3.50
C THR A 227 -37.30 -6.65 -2.79
N SER A 228 -36.15 -6.30 -3.38
CA SER A 228 -34.81 -6.65 -2.88
C SER A 228 -34.40 -5.93 -1.58
N LYS A 229 -34.93 -4.72 -1.31
CA LYS A 229 -34.69 -3.99 -0.03
C LYS A 229 -35.22 -4.72 1.21
N LYS A 230 -36.09 -5.72 1.03
CA LYS A 230 -36.65 -6.54 2.12
C LYS A 230 -35.84 -7.81 2.38
N PHE A 231 -34.81 -8.09 1.57
CA PHE A 231 -33.98 -9.29 1.73
C PHE A 231 -32.87 -9.02 2.75
N ASN A 232 -32.64 -9.98 3.65
CA ASN A 232 -31.55 -9.89 4.61
C ASN A 232 -30.19 -10.01 3.89
N GLN A 233 -29.23 -9.14 4.21
CA GLN A 233 -27.92 -9.07 3.55
C GLN A 233 -27.15 -10.40 3.61
N HIS A 234 -27.13 -11.10 4.76
CA HIS A 234 -26.42 -12.38 4.86
C HIS A 234 -27.03 -13.45 3.95
N LYS A 235 -28.37 -13.48 3.81
CA LYS A 235 -29.06 -14.43 2.92
C LYS A 235 -28.76 -14.13 1.46
N MET A 236 -28.68 -12.85 1.10
CA MET A 236 -28.33 -12.42 -0.24
C MET A 236 -26.88 -12.79 -0.58
N LYS A 237 -25.92 -12.54 0.32
CA LYS A 237 -24.52 -12.97 0.15
C LYS A 237 -24.43 -14.49 0.00
N THR A 238 -25.12 -15.27 0.83
CA THR A 238 -25.18 -16.73 0.69
C THR A 238 -25.74 -17.17 -0.66
N LEU A 239 -26.80 -16.52 -1.18
CA LEU A 239 -27.33 -16.83 -2.51
C LEU A 239 -26.31 -16.54 -3.61
N PHE A 240 -25.61 -15.41 -3.56
CA PHE A 240 -24.59 -15.06 -4.55
C PHE A 240 -23.40 -16.03 -4.53
N GLU A 241 -22.85 -16.33 -3.35
CA GLU A 241 -21.76 -17.29 -3.19
C GLU A 241 -22.18 -18.69 -3.71
N ARG A 242 -23.32 -19.19 -3.24
CA ARG A 242 -23.81 -20.52 -3.61
C ARG A 242 -24.14 -20.62 -5.09
N ASN A 243 -24.85 -19.65 -5.65
CA ASN A 243 -25.29 -19.73 -7.03
C ASN A 243 -24.13 -19.51 -8.02
N ALA A 244 -23.12 -18.71 -7.66
CA ALA A 244 -21.86 -18.64 -8.43
C ALA A 244 -21.17 -20.01 -8.47
N LEU A 245 -21.05 -20.70 -7.32
CA LEU A 245 -20.49 -22.06 -7.25
C LEU A 245 -21.29 -23.07 -8.08
N TYR A 246 -22.61 -23.05 -8.00
CA TYR A 246 -23.47 -23.94 -8.78
C TYR A 246 -23.26 -23.71 -10.28
N THR A 247 -23.13 -22.44 -10.68
CA THR A 247 -22.93 -22.05 -12.08
C THR A 247 -21.61 -22.60 -12.62
N ILE A 248 -20.49 -22.39 -11.92
CA ILE A 248 -19.19 -22.89 -12.39
C ILE A 248 -19.09 -24.41 -12.31
N TYR A 249 -19.66 -25.03 -11.26
CA TYR A 249 -19.65 -26.47 -11.10
C TYR A 249 -20.44 -27.16 -12.21
N LYS A 250 -21.58 -26.61 -12.65
CA LYS A 250 -22.37 -27.20 -13.72
C LYS A 250 -21.77 -26.93 -15.10
N ASN A 251 -21.37 -25.69 -15.36
CA ASN A 251 -21.12 -25.22 -16.72
C ASN A 251 -19.71 -25.50 -17.21
N TYR A 252 -18.63 -25.23 -16.46
CA TYR A 252 -17.25 -25.45 -16.97
C TYR A 252 -17.04 -26.86 -17.52
N SER A 253 -16.24 -26.97 -18.58
CA SER A 253 -15.90 -28.28 -19.16
C SER A 253 -15.21 -29.19 -18.16
N SER A 254 -15.16 -30.49 -18.45
CA SER A 254 -14.39 -31.44 -17.64
C SER A 254 -12.90 -31.11 -17.62
N ASP A 255 -12.35 -30.60 -18.73
CA ASP A 255 -10.93 -30.22 -18.86
C ASP A 255 -10.57 -29.02 -17.99
N ASN A 256 -11.56 -28.17 -17.69
CA ASN A 256 -11.42 -26.98 -16.84
C ASN A 256 -11.98 -27.17 -15.43
N PHE A 257 -12.13 -28.41 -14.94
CA PHE A 257 -12.61 -28.64 -13.59
C PHE A 257 -11.68 -28.06 -12.50
N ASP A 258 -10.39 -27.92 -12.80
CA ASP A 258 -9.42 -27.24 -11.92
C ASP A 258 -9.81 -25.79 -11.65
N VAL A 259 -10.52 -25.11 -12.56
CA VAL A 259 -11.07 -23.77 -12.31
C VAL A 259 -12.02 -23.82 -11.11
N VAL A 260 -12.88 -24.83 -11.03
CA VAL A 260 -13.82 -25.01 -9.90
C VAL A 260 -13.04 -25.27 -8.61
N LEU A 261 -11.99 -26.09 -8.67
CA LEU A 261 -11.12 -26.35 -7.52
C LEU A 261 -10.39 -25.09 -7.03
N CYS A 262 -9.81 -24.31 -7.94
CA CYS A 262 -9.19 -23.01 -7.62
C CYS A 262 -10.15 -22.11 -6.85
N ASN A 263 -11.40 -22.04 -7.29
CA ASN A 263 -12.41 -21.20 -6.65
C ASN A 263 -12.84 -21.70 -5.27
N LEU A 264 -12.90 -23.02 -5.05
CA LEU A 264 -13.13 -23.57 -3.72
C LEU A 264 -11.96 -23.21 -2.78
N LEU A 265 -10.71 -23.30 -3.25
CA LEU A 265 -9.52 -22.92 -2.46
C LEU A 265 -9.50 -21.42 -2.14
N LEU A 266 -9.85 -20.56 -3.10
CA LEU A 266 -9.99 -19.12 -2.88
C LEU A 266 -11.09 -18.80 -1.87
N MET A 267 -12.21 -19.50 -1.94
CA MET A 267 -13.30 -19.29 -1.00
C MET A 267 -12.94 -19.71 0.44
N ILE A 268 -12.13 -20.74 0.63
CA ILE A 268 -11.57 -21.09 1.95
C ILE A 268 -10.74 -19.93 2.50
N GLN A 269 -9.94 -19.28 1.66
CA GLN A 269 -9.15 -18.12 2.07
C GLN A 269 -10.03 -16.93 2.42
N ARG A 270 -11.11 -16.69 1.65
CA ARG A 270 -12.10 -15.66 1.98
C ARG A 270 -12.78 -15.94 3.31
N ILE A 271 -13.14 -17.19 3.60
CA ILE A 271 -13.72 -17.57 4.91
C ILE A 271 -12.74 -17.20 6.02
N GLN A 272 -11.46 -17.52 5.85
CA GLN A 272 -10.44 -17.18 6.83
C GLN A 272 -10.33 -15.66 7.06
N MET A 273 -10.37 -14.87 5.98
CA MET A 273 -10.33 -13.41 6.04
C MET A 273 -11.60 -12.81 6.65
N ASP A 274 -12.79 -13.27 6.23
CA ASP A 274 -14.09 -12.86 6.76
C ASP A 274 -14.19 -13.13 8.27
N LEU A 275 -13.67 -14.27 8.72
CA LEU A 275 -13.64 -14.65 10.13
C LEU A 275 -12.48 -14.00 10.91
N LYS A 276 -11.57 -13.28 10.22
CA LYS A 276 -10.36 -12.65 10.77
C LYS A 276 -9.48 -13.62 11.57
N LEU A 277 -9.32 -14.85 11.07
CA LEU A 277 -8.50 -15.87 11.73
C LEU A 277 -7.01 -15.55 11.62
N ASP A 278 -6.36 -15.41 12.77
CA ASP A 278 -4.90 -15.27 12.86
C ASP A 278 -4.21 -16.64 12.70
N GLU A 279 -3.41 -16.78 11.63
CA GLU A 279 -2.66 -18.02 11.34
C GLU A 279 -1.57 -18.29 12.38
N GLU A 280 -1.00 -17.25 13.02
CA GLU A 280 0.15 -17.38 13.93
C GLU A 280 -0.21 -18.09 15.25
N ILE A 281 -1.50 -18.10 15.61
CA ILE A 281 -2.04 -18.82 16.77
C ILE A 281 -2.09 -20.34 16.49
N PHE A 282 -2.21 -20.73 15.22
CA PHE A 282 -2.24 -22.13 14.80
C PHE A 282 -0.88 -22.65 14.33
N ASP A 283 0.17 -21.82 14.41
CA ASP A 283 1.53 -22.24 14.10
C ASP A 283 2.02 -23.24 15.15
N ILE A 284 2.21 -24.50 14.74
CA ILE A 284 2.68 -25.59 15.59
C ILE A 284 4.09 -25.35 16.16
N THR A 285 4.83 -24.40 15.60
CA THR A 285 6.15 -23.99 16.08
C THR A 285 6.07 -22.89 17.15
N ASN A 286 4.91 -22.24 17.28
CA ASN A 286 4.65 -21.26 18.30
C ASN A 286 4.28 -21.97 19.61
N THR A 287 5.08 -21.77 20.66
CA THR A 287 4.87 -22.37 21.98
C THR A 287 4.09 -21.47 22.94
N GLU A 288 3.65 -20.29 22.49
CA GLU A 288 2.88 -19.37 23.31
C GLU A 288 1.38 -19.70 23.27
N ASP A 289 0.75 -19.79 24.45
CA ASP A 289 -0.71 -19.90 24.55
C ASP A 289 -1.36 -18.57 24.10
N ALA A 290 -1.94 -18.56 22.90
CA ALA A 290 -2.63 -17.41 22.34
C ALA A 290 -4.15 -17.60 22.29
N PHE A 291 -4.90 -16.58 22.72
CA PHE A 291 -6.35 -16.53 22.56
C PHE A 291 -6.68 -16.08 21.15
N PHE A 292 -7.59 -16.78 20.47
CA PHE A 292 -8.13 -16.34 19.19
C PHE A 292 -9.56 -15.81 19.35
N GLU A 293 -9.86 -14.69 18.69
CA GLU A 293 -11.22 -14.16 18.52
C GLU A 293 -11.64 -14.36 17.07
N ILE A 294 -12.93 -14.62 16.85
CA ILE A 294 -13.52 -14.76 15.52
C ILE A 294 -14.54 -13.63 15.33
N ASP A 295 -14.54 -13.02 14.14
CA ASP A 295 -15.60 -12.08 13.77
C ASP A 295 -16.92 -12.84 13.56
N SER A 296 -17.86 -12.64 14.48
CA SER A 296 -19.12 -13.40 14.58
C SER A 296 -20.30 -12.78 13.81
N ASP A 297 -20.08 -11.78 12.96
CA ASP A 297 -21.12 -11.25 12.07
C ASP A 297 -21.66 -12.36 11.14
N GLU A 298 -23.00 -12.51 11.10
CA GLU A 298 -23.69 -13.55 10.32
C GLU A 298 -23.28 -13.58 8.84
N LYS A 299 -22.94 -12.42 8.25
CA LYS A 299 -22.52 -12.31 6.85
C LYS A 299 -21.15 -12.96 6.57
N ASN A 300 -20.31 -13.12 7.60
CA ASN A 300 -18.97 -13.69 7.47
C ASN A 300 -19.02 -15.22 7.32
N PHE A 301 -20.16 -15.83 7.65
CA PHE A 301 -20.40 -17.27 7.48
C PHE A 301 -21.04 -17.63 6.13
N SER A 302 -21.41 -16.65 5.30
CA SER A 302 -22.14 -16.90 4.05
C SER A 302 -21.42 -17.84 3.09
N SER A 303 -20.10 -17.68 2.92
CA SER A 303 -19.26 -18.53 2.07
C SER A 303 -19.18 -19.97 2.60
N LEU A 304 -19.11 -20.15 3.92
CA LEU A 304 -19.12 -21.47 4.56
C LEU A 304 -20.45 -22.19 4.34
N VAL A 305 -21.58 -21.47 4.48
CA VAL A 305 -22.91 -22.01 4.20
C VAL A 305 -23.05 -22.40 2.73
N ALA A 306 -22.53 -21.60 1.80
CA ALA A 306 -22.56 -21.90 0.37
C ALA A 306 -21.81 -23.19 -0.01
N ILE A 307 -20.64 -23.46 0.59
CA ILE A 307 -19.90 -24.72 0.42
C ILE A 307 -20.72 -25.91 0.92
N ASN A 308 -21.33 -25.75 2.10
CA ASN A 308 -22.13 -26.80 2.69
C ASN A 308 -23.37 -27.11 1.82
N ASP A 309 -24.02 -26.09 1.26
CA ASP A 309 -25.12 -26.24 0.32
C ASP A 309 -24.71 -27.01 -0.95
N LEU A 310 -23.55 -26.69 -1.54
CA LEU A 310 -22.99 -27.45 -2.67
C LEU A 310 -22.81 -28.92 -2.33
N THR A 311 -22.23 -29.20 -1.16
CA THR A 311 -21.96 -30.58 -0.71
C THR A 311 -23.25 -31.36 -0.50
N ASN A 312 -24.25 -30.75 0.15
CA ASN A 312 -25.56 -31.37 0.39
C ASN A 312 -26.34 -31.65 -0.90
N ASN A 313 -26.11 -30.87 -1.96
CA ASN A 313 -26.82 -31.00 -3.24
C ASN A 313 -25.95 -31.63 -4.36
N LEU A 314 -24.76 -32.12 -4.02
CA LEU A 314 -23.73 -32.51 -5.01
C LEU A 314 -24.21 -33.59 -5.97
N GLN A 315 -24.94 -34.60 -5.49
CA GLN A 315 -25.48 -35.67 -6.34
C GLN A 315 -26.37 -35.10 -7.46
N ARG A 316 -27.35 -34.25 -7.09
CA ARG A 316 -28.28 -33.63 -8.04
C ARG A 316 -27.58 -32.67 -9.00
N LEU A 317 -26.61 -31.90 -8.49
CA LEU A 317 -25.83 -30.99 -9.34
C LEU A 317 -24.94 -31.76 -10.31
N ASN A 318 -24.40 -32.90 -9.91
CA ASN A 318 -23.60 -33.76 -10.77
C ASN A 318 -24.43 -34.38 -11.90
N GLU A 319 -25.68 -34.79 -11.64
CA GLU A 319 -26.60 -35.24 -12.71
C GLU A 319 -26.82 -34.16 -13.77
N LYS A 320 -27.02 -32.91 -13.34
CA LYS A 320 -27.15 -31.75 -14.23
C LYS A 320 -25.87 -31.47 -15.01
N ARG A 321 -24.72 -31.50 -14.32
CA ARG A 321 -23.39 -31.37 -14.94
C ARG A 321 -23.21 -32.43 -16.03
N GLN A 322 -23.49 -33.71 -15.74
CA GLN A 322 -23.37 -34.80 -16.70
C GLN A 322 -24.23 -34.58 -17.93
N TYR A 323 -25.47 -34.08 -17.77
CA TYR A 323 -26.30 -33.70 -18.91
C TYR A 323 -25.65 -32.58 -19.74
N ILE A 324 -25.17 -31.51 -19.11
CA ILE A 324 -24.51 -30.39 -19.82
C ILE A 324 -23.28 -30.88 -20.56
N GLN A 325 -22.39 -31.62 -19.89
CA GLN A 325 -21.14 -32.10 -20.50
C GLN A 325 -21.38 -33.09 -21.64
N LYS A 326 -22.40 -33.97 -21.51
CA LYS A 326 -22.77 -34.92 -22.57
C LYS A 326 -23.28 -34.22 -23.83
N ASN A 327 -23.97 -33.09 -23.68
CA ASN A 327 -24.61 -32.37 -24.79
C ASN A 327 -23.85 -31.11 -25.22
N ARG A 328 -22.68 -30.83 -24.62
CA ARG A 328 -21.85 -29.67 -24.92
C ARG A 328 -21.39 -29.68 -26.38
N LYS A 329 -21.50 -28.53 -27.05
CA LYS A 329 -21.08 -28.30 -28.44
C LYS A 329 -20.01 -27.21 -28.59
N VAL A 330 -19.85 -26.35 -27.59
CA VAL A 330 -18.93 -25.20 -27.61
C VAL A 330 -17.88 -25.39 -26.51
N LYS A 331 -16.60 -25.07 -26.79
CA LYS A 331 -15.53 -25.15 -25.77
C LYS A 331 -15.53 -23.90 -24.90
N ASP A 332 -14.95 -23.99 -23.71
CA ASP A 332 -14.87 -22.82 -22.82
C ASP A 332 -14.02 -21.69 -23.43
N THR A 333 -12.96 -22.01 -24.18
CA THR A 333 -12.12 -21.04 -24.90
C THR A 333 -12.88 -20.25 -25.96
N ASP A 334 -13.95 -20.80 -26.50
CA ASP A 334 -14.78 -20.16 -27.53
C ASP A 334 -15.74 -19.12 -26.91
N LEU A 335 -15.85 -19.09 -25.57
CA LEU A 335 -16.67 -18.13 -24.83
C LEU A 335 -15.90 -16.87 -24.42
N LYS A 336 -14.62 -16.72 -24.79
CA LYS A 336 -13.74 -15.63 -24.32
C LYS A 336 -14.27 -14.23 -24.61
N GLU A 337 -14.94 -14.02 -25.76
CA GLU A 337 -15.52 -12.72 -26.11
C GLU A 337 -16.75 -12.38 -25.24
N LEU A 338 -17.41 -13.40 -24.69
CA LEU A 338 -18.55 -13.25 -23.78
C LEU A 338 -18.12 -13.12 -22.32
N ILE A 339 -16.86 -13.44 -22.04
CA ILE A 339 -16.24 -13.40 -20.71
C ILE A 339 -14.95 -12.55 -20.80
N PRO A 340 -15.06 -11.22 -21.00
CA PRO A 340 -13.91 -10.38 -21.34
C PRO A 340 -12.88 -10.23 -20.20
N ASN A 341 -13.33 -10.34 -18.94
CA ASN A 341 -12.47 -10.22 -17.75
C ASN A 341 -12.62 -11.48 -16.87
N PRO A 342 -12.22 -12.67 -17.36
CA PRO A 342 -12.45 -13.91 -16.62
C PRO A 342 -11.64 -13.90 -15.33
N LEU A 343 -10.43 -13.36 -15.32
CA LEU A 343 -9.55 -13.36 -14.15
C LEU A 343 -9.79 -12.20 -13.18
N MET A 344 -10.93 -11.52 -13.30
CA MET A 344 -11.30 -10.45 -12.38
C MET A 344 -11.46 -11.01 -10.95
N PRO A 345 -10.66 -10.56 -9.96
CA PRO A 345 -10.77 -11.01 -8.58
C PRO A 345 -12.17 -10.73 -8.02
N PHE A 346 -12.76 -11.69 -7.29
CA PHE A 346 -14.07 -11.49 -6.63
C PHE A 346 -14.13 -12.22 -5.28
N PRO A 347 -14.93 -11.71 -4.32
CA PRO A 347 -15.72 -10.48 -4.34
C PRO A 347 -14.90 -9.19 -4.47
N VAL A 348 -15.54 -8.10 -4.94
CA VAL A 348 -14.89 -6.79 -5.15
C VAL A 348 -14.27 -6.22 -3.87
N GLU A 349 -14.79 -6.62 -2.70
CA GLU A 349 -14.25 -6.26 -1.38
C GLU A 349 -12.79 -6.74 -1.16
N TYR A 350 -12.30 -7.74 -1.90
CA TYR A 350 -10.89 -8.18 -1.85
C TYR A 350 -10.09 -7.83 -3.10
N TYR A 351 -10.66 -7.02 -4.00
CA TYR A 351 -10.09 -6.71 -5.32
C TYR A 351 -8.69 -6.08 -5.24
N HIS A 352 -8.32 -5.53 -4.08
CA HIS A 352 -7.02 -4.93 -3.81
C HIS A 352 -6.34 -5.41 -2.52
N ASP A 353 -6.82 -6.52 -1.94
CA ASP A 353 -6.15 -7.12 -0.79
C ASP A 353 -4.97 -7.96 -1.27
N TYR A 354 -3.75 -7.58 -0.91
CA TYR A 354 -2.55 -8.25 -1.42
C TYR A 354 -2.45 -9.72 -0.95
N LYS A 355 -2.96 -10.08 0.24
CA LYS A 355 -2.90 -11.47 0.73
C LYS A 355 -3.81 -12.34 -0.12
N TYR A 356 -4.99 -11.82 -0.44
CA TYR A 356 -5.91 -12.46 -1.37
C TYR A 356 -5.29 -12.57 -2.77
N LEU A 357 -4.77 -11.48 -3.32
CA LEU A 357 -4.21 -11.44 -4.68
C LEU A 357 -2.92 -12.26 -4.86
N ASP A 358 -2.10 -12.42 -3.82
CA ASP A 358 -0.92 -13.30 -3.84
C ASP A 358 -1.34 -14.77 -3.92
N LYS A 359 -2.25 -15.19 -3.04
CA LYS A 359 -2.78 -16.56 -3.05
C LYS A 359 -3.58 -16.82 -4.36
N PHE A 360 -4.26 -15.81 -4.88
CA PHE A 360 -4.92 -15.83 -6.19
C PHE A 360 -3.94 -16.12 -7.32
N GLN A 361 -2.87 -15.32 -7.46
CA GLN A 361 -1.88 -15.53 -8.51
C GLN A 361 -1.21 -16.90 -8.39
N LYS A 362 -0.87 -17.35 -7.17
CA LYS A 362 -0.30 -18.68 -6.95
C LYS A 362 -1.21 -19.79 -7.47
N LEU A 363 -2.52 -19.67 -7.26
CA LEU A 363 -3.49 -20.64 -7.78
C LEU A 363 -3.60 -20.56 -9.31
N LEU A 364 -3.64 -19.35 -9.89
CA LEU A 364 -3.66 -19.19 -11.34
C LEU A 364 -2.45 -19.87 -11.99
N ASN A 365 -1.26 -19.65 -11.44
CA ASN A 365 0.00 -20.23 -11.93
C ASN A 365 0.04 -21.75 -11.73
N THR A 366 -0.39 -22.25 -10.57
CA THR A 366 -0.34 -23.70 -10.25
C THR A 366 -1.20 -24.52 -11.20
N TYR A 367 -2.38 -24.00 -11.58
CA TYR A 367 -3.35 -24.72 -12.41
C TYR A 367 -3.38 -24.23 -13.86
N ASN A 368 -2.42 -23.38 -14.27
CA ASN A 368 -2.31 -22.76 -15.59
C ASN A 368 -3.63 -22.13 -16.08
N ILE A 369 -4.34 -21.44 -15.17
CA ILE A 369 -5.67 -20.90 -15.47
C ILE A 369 -5.59 -19.82 -16.56
N GLU A 370 -4.54 -19.01 -16.58
CA GLU A 370 -4.32 -17.99 -17.61
C GLU A 370 -4.25 -18.59 -19.02
N GLU A 371 -3.54 -19.70 -19.18
CA GLU A 371 -3.42 -20.42 -20.45
C GLU A 371 -4.75 -21.10 -20.83
N LYS A 372 -5.42 -21.74 -19.86
CA LYS A 372 -6.71 -22.42 -20.07
C LYS A 372 -7.83 -21.48 -20.50
N LEU A 373 -7.80 -20.23 -20.04
CA LEU A 373 -8.81 -19.22 -20.32
C LEU A 373 -8.38 -18.22 -21.41
N ASP A 374 -7.18 -18.34 -21.99
CA ASP A 374 -6.62 -17.37 -22.94
C ASP A 374 -6.69 -15.93 -22.41
N ALA A 375 -6.35 -15.76 -21.12
CA ALA A 375 -6.48 -14.49 -20.40
C ALA A 375 -5.30 -14.27 -19.46
N LYS A 376 -4.83 -13.03 -19.35
CA LYS A 376 -3.78 -12.65 -18.40
C LYS A 376 -4.36 -11.83 -17.26
N PHE A 377 -3.97 -12.16 -16.03
CA PHE A 377 -4.24 -11.33 -14.88
C PHE A 377 -3.39 -10.06 -14.99
N LYS A 378 -4.07 -8.91 -14.92
CA LYS A 378 -3.43 -7.60 -14.94
C LYS A 378 -3.59 -6.97 -13.58
N ARG A 379 -2.49 -6.45 -13.04
CA ARG A 379 -2.54 -5.64 -11.81
C ARG A 379 -2.76 -4.18 -12.14
N LYS A 380 -3.27 -3.45 -11.16
CA LYS A 380 -3.33 -1.99 -11.20
C LYS A 380 -2.12 -1.40 -10.49
N ILE A 381 -1.31 -0.65 -11.24
CA ILE A 381 -0.06 -0.07 -10.75
C ILE A 381 -0.18 1.45 -10.77
N LEU A 382 0.04 2.09 -9.62
CA LEU A 382 0.14 3.53 -9.52
C LEU A 382 1.59 3.98 -9.53
N LEU A 383 1.96 4.77 -10.53
CA LEU A 383 3.23 5.51 -10.61
C LEU A 383 2.97 6.96 -10.18
N ILE A 384 3.61 7.44 -9.12
CA ILE A 384 3.49 8.85 -8.70
C ILE A 384 4.77 9.60 -9.06
N SER A 385 4.70 10.41 -10.11
CA SER A 385 5.83 11.25 -10.52
C SER A 385 5.83 12.56 -9.74
N ASN A 386 6.99 12.95 -9.20
CA ASN A 386 7.17 14.26 -8.57
C ASN A 386 7.49 15.37 -9.57
N GLU A 387 7.76 15.03 -10.83
CA GLU A 387 8.10 15.98 -11.89
C GLU A 387 6.98 16.04 -12.92
N PRO A 388 6.76 17.20 -13.56
CA PRO A 388 5.81 17.31 -14.65
C PRO A 388 6.15 16.36 -15.82
N ILE A 389 5.12 15.72 -16.38
CA ILE A 389 5.23 14.92 -17.59
C ILE A 389 4.43 15.63 -18.70
N ALA A 390 5.16 16.16 -19.66
CA ALA A 390 4.66 16.91 -20.81
C ALA A 390 5.65 16.78 -21.98
N LYS A 391 5.44 17.50 -23.09
CA LYS A 391 6.37 17.48 -24.25
C LYS A 391 7.81 17.86 -23.88
N LYS A 392 7.96 18.71 -22.86
CA LYS A 392 9.24 19.09 -22.25
C LYS A 392 9.32 18.44 -20.88
N MET A 393 10.22 17.46 -20.74
CA MET A 393 10.39 16.67 -19.52
C MET A 393 11.86 16.62 -19.11
N ALA A 394 12.10 16.56 -17.80
CA ALA A 394 13.41 16.31 -17.21
C ALA A 394 13.58 14.81 -16.89
N GLY A 395 14.75 14.42 -16.40
CA GLY A 395 15.09 13.02 -16.09
C GLY A 395 13.99 12.26 -15.33
N PRO A 396 13.61 12.67 -14.10
CA PRO A 396 12.61 11.93 -13.32
C PRO A 396 11.26 11.75 -14.06
N GLY A 397 10.81 12.78 -14.77
CA GLY A 397 9.60 12.71 -15.59
C GLY A 397 9.73 11.74 -16.77
N ILE A 398 10.89 11.72 -17.46
CA ILE A 398 11.19 10.74 -18.52
C ILE A 398 11.13 9.31 -17.97
N ARG A 399 11.73 9.07 -16.80
CA ARG A 399 11.76 7.75 -16.18
C ARG A 399 10.37 7.23 -15.89
N TYR A 400 9.52 8.02 -15.25
CA TYR A 400 8.15 7.63 -14.91
C TYR A 400 7.26 7.48 -16.15
N TRP A 401 7.49 8.29 -17.19
CA TRP A 401 6.82 8.14 -18.47
C TRP A 401 7.16 6.80 -19.15
N GLU A 402 8.44 6.44 -19.21
CA GLU A 402 8.88 5.20 -19.85
C GLU A 402 8.55 3.97 -18.99
N PHE A 403 8.55 4.10 -17.65
CA PHE A 403 8.03 3.08 -16.74
C PHE A 403 6.55 2.79 -17.03
N ALA A 404 5.73 3.83 -17.16
CA ALA A 404 4.31 3.66 -17.46
C ALA A 404 4.09 2.97 -18.81
N LYS A 405 4.87 3.32 -19.83
CA LYS A 405 4.81 2.67 -21.16
C LYS A 405 5.20 1.20 -21.11
N GLU A 406 6.29 0.85 -20.44
CA GLU A 406 6.76 -0.54 -20.38
C GLU A 406 5.87 -1.41 -19.48
N LEU A 407 5.40 -0.90 -18.34
CA LEU A 407 4.45 -1.59 -17.45
C LEU A 407 3.06 -1.73 -18.08
N GLY A 408 2.58 -0.71 -18.79
CA GLY A 408 1.27 -0.70 -19.46
C GLY A 408 1.10 -1.75 -20.58
N LYS A 409 2.20 -2.36 -21.04
CA LYS A 409 2.15 -3.52 -21.96
C LYS A 409 1.58 -4.78 -21.30
N TYR A 410 1.72 -4.88 -19.98
CA TYR A 410 1.38 -6.08 -19.20
C TYR A 410 0.32 -5.83 -18.14
N ASN A 411 0.21 -4.60 -17.65
CA ASN A 411 -0.63 -4.22 -16.51
C ASN A 411 -1.49 -2.99 -16.84
N GLU A 412 -2.44 -2.68 -15.96
CA GLU A 412 -3.17 -1.41 -15.97
C GLU A 412 -2.38 -0.39 -15.14
N VAL A 413 -2.12 0.79 -15.71
CA VAL A 413 -1.25 1.79 -15.08
C VAL A 413 -2.01 3.09 -14.83
N PHE A 414 -1.98 3.56 -13.60
CA PHE A 414 -2.26 4.96 -13.27
C PHE A 414 -0.94 5.72 -13.21
N LEU A 415 -0.80 6.77 -14.01
CA LEU A 415 0.35 7.67 -13.97
C LEU A 415 -0.08 9.01 -13.39
N ALA A 416 0.28 9.22 -12.13
CA ALA A 416 -0.02 10.46 -11.42
C ALA A 416 1.06 11.52 -11.63
N ILE A 417 0.63 12.72 -12.03
CA ILE A 417 1.52 13.81 -12.47
C ILE A 417 1.14 15.16 -11.85
N PRO A 418 2.12 16.03 -11.52
CA PRO A 418 1.87 17.32 -10.88
C PRO A 418 1.56 18.43 -11.91
N ASN A 419 0.92 18.09 -13.03
CA ASN A 419 0.52 19.01 -14.10
C ASN A 419 -0.75 18.52 -14.80
N GLU A 420 -1.37 19.40 -15.59
CA GLU A 420 -2.46 19.01 -16.48
C GLU A 420 -1.97 18.04 -17.56
N ASN A 421 -2.81 17.08 -17.93
CA ASN A 421 -2.46 16.12 -18.97
C ASN A 421 -2.42 16.79 -20.35
N GLU A 422 -1.23 16.83 -20.96
CA GLU A 422 -1.01 17.32 -22.33
C GLU A 422 -0.69 16.20 -23.33
N ILE A 423 -0.61 14.95 -22.86
CA ILE A 423 -0.20 13.79 -23.65
C ILE A 423 -1.41 12.90 -23.93
N ASP A 424 -1.60 12.56 -25.20
CA ASP A 424 -2.62 11.61 -25.60
C ASP A 424 -2.17 10.18 -25.26
N THR A 425 -2.90 9.53 -24.33
CA THR A 425 -2.66 8.15 -23.91
C THR A 425 -3.76 7.20 -24.39
N SER A 426 -4.63 7.62 -25.31
CA SER A 426 -5.80 6.84 -25.74
C SER A 426 -5.48 5.46 -26.33
N GLU A 427 -4.29 5.28 -26.91
CA GLU A 427 -3.79 4.01 -27.45
C GLU A 427 -2.95 3.19 -26.45
N LEU A 428 -2.79 3.67 -25.21
CA LEU A 428 -1.99 3.05 -24.16
C LEU A 428 -2.89 2.58 -23.00
N ASN A 429 -2.51 1.51 -22.31
CA ASN A 429 -3.17 1.10 -21.05
C ASN A 429 -2.72 1.98 -19.86
N ILE A 430 -2.74 3.30 -20.04
CA ILE A 430 -2.26 4.30 -19.08
C ILE A 430 -3.36 5.33 -18.84
N GLU A 431 -3.85 5.39 -17.60
CA GLU A 431 -4.75 6.43 -17.12
C GLU A 431 -3.93 7.54 -16.44
N MET A 432 -4.06 8.77 -16.95
CA MET A 432 -3.35 9.93 -16.42
C MET A 432 -4.13 10.55 -15.25
N VAL A 433 -3.46 10.78 -14.12
CA VAL A 433 -4.08 11.34 -12.90
C VAL A 433 -3.35 12.62 -12.48
N SER A 434 -3.91 13.78 -12.79
CA SER A 434 -3.32 15.05 -12.34
C SER A 434 -3.55 15.27 -10.84
N TYR A 435 -2.56 15.82 -10.14
CA TYR A 435 -2.68 16.21 -8.72
C TYR A 435 -1.98 17.54 -8.43
N GLU A 436 -2.42 18.21 -7.36
CA GLU A 436 -1.75 19.39 -6.79
C GLU A 436 -1.58 19.19 -5.27
N PRO A 437 -0.52 19.74 -4.64
CA PRO A 437 -0.43 19.76 -3.18
C PRO A 437 -1.67 20.40 -2.55
N GLY A 438 -2.33 19.68 -1.63
CA GLY A 438 -3.59 20.08 -1.02
C GLY A 438 -4.87 19.79 -1.85
N LYS A 439 -4.73 19.22 -3.06
CA LYS A 439 -5.83 18.70 -3.88
C LYS A 439 -5.41 17.40 -4.58
N ALA A 440 -5.53 16.30 -3.84
CA ALA A 440 -5.07 14.99 -4.28
C ALA A 440 -6.19 13.94 -4.35
N ASP A 441 -7.47 14.31 -4.31
CA ASP A 441 -8.60 13.36 -4.21
C ASP A 441 -8.56 12.25 -5.28
N ASN A 442 -8.26 12.59 -6.53
CA ASN A 442 -8.15 11.61 -7.61
C ASN A 442 -6.95 10.70 -7.43
N LEU A 443 -5.79 11.23 -7.00
CA LEU A 443 -4.60 10.45 -6.68
C LEU A 443 -4.86 9.49 -5.51
N ILE A 444 -5.50 9.97 -4.45
CA ILE A 444 -5.88 9.14 -3.29
C ILE A 444 -6.83 8.02 -3.71
N ARG A 445 -7.82 8.33 -4.56
CA ARG A 445 -8.70 7.32 -5.14
C ARG A 445 -7.92 6.28 -5.94
N SER A 446 -7.05 6.70 -6.85
CA SER A 446 -6.21 5.78 -7.63
C SER A 446 -5.28 4.95 -6.75
N ALA A 447 -4.79 5.49 -5.62
CA ALA A 447 -3.97 4.75 -4.66
C ALA A 447 -4.77 3.64 -3.95
N TYR A 448 -6.04 3.89 -3.58
CA TYR A 448 -6.93 2.84 -3.07
C TYR A 448 -7.24 1.77 -4.12
N GLU A 449 -7.42 2.18 -5.37
CA GLU A 449 -7.72 1.31 -6.51
C GLU A 449 -6.48 0.58 -7.08
N SER A 450 -5.29 0.80 -6.52
CA SER A 450 -4.06 0.16 -6.99
C SER A 450 -3.63 -0.98 -6.08
N ASP A 451 -2.98 -1.97 -6.69
CA ASP A 451 -2.40 -3.12 -5.99
C ASP A 451 -0.94 -2.83 -5.59
N ILE A 452 -0.24 -2.10 -6.45
CA ILE A 452 1.16 -1.70 -6.31
C ILE A 452 1.27 -0.19 -6.47
N ILE A 453 2.02 0.46 -5.58
CA ILE A 453 2.33 1.89 -5.65
C ILE A 453 3.84 2.05 -5.79
N ILE A 454 4.26 2.84 -6.77
CA ILE A 454 5.66 3.20 -7.03
C ILE A 454 5.83 4.69 -6.70
N ILE A 455 6.67 4.97 -5.72
CA ILE A 455 6.95 6.33 -5.24
C ILE A 455 8.43 6.70 -5.38
N GLN A 456 8.71 8.00 -5.41
CA GLN A 456 10.05 8.56 -5.33
C GLN A 456 10.03 9.79 -4.41
N GLY A 457 11.20 10.15 -3.87
CA GLY A 457 11.49 11.51 -3.41
C GLY A 457 10.74 11.91 -2.15
N LEU A 458 9.93 12.97 -2.20
CA LEU A 458 9.29 13.55 -1.01
C LEU A 458 7.76 13.39 -1.01
N ILE A 459 7.21 12.51 -1.86
CA ILE A 459 5.76 12.47 -2.12
C ILE A 459 4.93 12.16 -0.87
N LEU A 460 5.42 11.28 0.01
CA LEU A 460 4.72 10.95 1.26
C LEU A 460 4.69 12.12 2.25
N GLU A 461 5.60 13.09 2.13
CA GLU A 461 5.57 14.31 2.94
C GLU A 461 4.70 15.40 2.29
N ILE A 462 4.67 15.46 0.95
CA ILE A 462 3.82 16.38 0.20
C ILE A 462 2.34 15.99 0.33
N ILE A 463 2.04 14.69 0.37
CA ILE A 463 0.69 14.13 0.49
C ILE A 463 0.68 13.07 1.61
N PRO A 464 0.60 13.50 2.88
CA PRO A 464 0.64 12.61 4.05
C PRO A 464 -0.43 11.52 4.07
N GLU A 465 -1.58 11.76 3.42
CA GLU A 465 -2.68 10.80 3.29
C GLU A 465 -2.26 9.51 2.58
N LEU A 466 -1.20 9.54 1.77
CA LEU A 466 -0.66 8.34 1.13
C LEU A 466 0.04 7.41 2.11
N LYS A 467 0.50 7.87 3.29
CA LYS A 467 1.28 7.05 4.23
C LYS A 467 0.49 5.83 4.72
N ASP A 468 -0.75 6.04 5.12
CA ASP A 468 -1.63 4.97 5.62
C ASP A 468 -1.94 3.98 4.49
N ILE A 469 -2.28 4.48 3.30
CA ILE A 469 -2.57 3.65 2.12
C ILE A 469 -1.34 2.81 1.74
N CYS A 470 -0.17 3.44 1.60
CA CYS A 470 1.07 2.76 1.24
C CYS A 470 1.50 1.72 2.28
N SER A 471 1.09 1.87 3.55
CA SER A 471 1.36 0.87 4.58
C SER A 471 0.60 -0.45 4.37
N GLU A 472 -0.55 -0.38 3.69
CA GLU A 472 -1.43 -1.52 3.40
C GLU A 472 -1.21 -2.11 1.99
N LYS A 473 -0.66 -1.32 1.06
CA LYS A 473 -0.37 -1.72 -0.33
C LYS A 473 1.05 -2.23 -0.52
N ILE A 474 1.35 -2.85 -1.65
CA ILE A 474 2.74 -3.17 -2.01
C ILE A 474 3.42 -1.88 -2.46
N LEU A 475 4.46 -1.48 -1.74
CA LEU A 475 5.18 -0.23 -1.97
C LEU A 475 6.54 -0.49 -2.61
N ILE A 476 6.72 0.01 -3.82
CA ILE A 476 8.02 0.08 -4.47
C ILE A 476 8.56 1.49 -4.30
N VAL A 477 9.80 1.61 -3.82
CA VAL A 477 10.44 2.91 -3.62
C VAL A 477 11.59 3.05 -4.63
N ASP A 478 11.44 4.00 -5.54
CA ASP A 478 12.47 4.38 -6.50
C ASP A 478 13.49 5.28 -5.80
N ILE A 479 14.62 4.68 -5.43
CA ILE A 479 15.72 5.30 -4.69
C ILE A 479 16.93 5.52 -5.59
N TYR A 480 16.72 5.70 -6.90
CA TYR A 480 17.82 6.03 -7.81
C TYR A 480 18.50 7.35 -7.45
N ASP A 481 17.77 8.27 -6.80
CA ASP A 481 18.27 9.59 -6.43
C ASP A 481 18.59 9.65 -4.93
N PRO A 482 19.88 9.65 -4.54
CA PRO A 482 20.27 9.78 -3.14
C PRO A 482 20.21 11.24 -2.69
N PHE A 483 18.99 11.81 -2.62
CA PHE A 483 18.77 13.24 -2.38
C PHE A 483 19.39 13.76 -1.06
N VAL A 484 19.59 12.89 -0.06
CA VAL A 484 20.33 13.25 1.17
C VAL A 484 21.77 13.65 0.85
N ILE A 485 22.42 12.99 -0.11
CA ILE A 485 23.77 13.35 -0.60
C ILE A 485 23.70 14.62 -1.44
N GLU A 486 22.71 14.74 -2.33
CA GLU A 486 22.52 15.93 -3.17
C GLU A 486 22.40 17.21 -2.34
N ILE A 487 21.61 17.17 -1.26
CA ILE A 487 21.37 18.31 -0.38
C ILE A 487 22.64 18.84 0.29
N LEU A 488 23.61 17.97 0.58
CA LEU A 488 24.89 18.41 1.12
C LEU A 488 25.63 19.35 0.17
N GLU A 489 25.56 19.07 -1.13
CA GLU A 489 26.18 19.87 -2.18
C GLU A 489 25.33 21.11 -2.51
N THR A 490 24.01 20.96 -2.64
CA THR A 490 23.07 22.05 -2.92
C THR A 490 23.13 23.15 -1.84
N TYR A 491 23.27 22.77 -0.57
CA TYR A 491 23.35 23.72 0.55
C TYR A 491 24.78 24.04 1.01
N LYS A 492 25.83 23.65 0.26
CA LYS A 492 27.23 23.80 0.69
C LYS A 492 27.62 25.24 1.06
N ASN A 493 27.04 26.22 0.39
CA ASN A 493 27.28 27.66 0.58
C ASN A 493 26.36 28.31 1.63
N LYS A 494 25.50 27.55 2.31
CA LYS A 494 24.60 28.06 3.36
C LYS A 494 25.23 27.91 4.76
N SER A 495 24.64 28.57 5.76
CA SER A 495 25.09 28.46 7.15
C SER A 495 24.99 27.02 7.67
N ILE A 496 25.87 26.65 8.60
CA ILE A 496 25.88 25.28 9.18
C ILE A 496 24.53 24.91 9.81
N LYS A 497 23.83 25.88 10.42
CA LYS A 497 22.49 25.68 10.98
C LYS A 497 21.51 25.22 9.90
N ASN A 498 21.40 25.97 8.80
CA ASN A 498 20.47 25.63 7.71
C ASN A 498 20.83 24.30 7.05
N ARG A 499 22.14 23.98 6.93
CA ARG A 499 22.61 22.70 6.39
C ARG A 499 22.19 21.52 7.27
N VAL A 500 22.36 21.64 8.59
CA VAL A 500 21.96 20.59 9.55
C VAL A 500 20.44 20.41 9.56
N GLU A 501 19.67 21.51 9.57
CA GLU A 501 18.20 21.45 9.53
C GLU A 501 17.69 20.77 8.25
N ALA A 502 18.19 21.18 7.07
CA ALA A 502 17.82 20.57 5.80
C ALA A 502 18.21 19.08 5.73
N ASN A 503 19.44 18.75 6.15
CA ASN A 503 19.91 17.36 6.16
C ASN A 503 19.07 16.47 7.06
N ASN A 504 18.78 16.90 8.30
CA ASN A 504 18.02 16.10 9.25
C ASN A 504 16.58 15.86 8.79
N LEU A 505 15.95 16.87 8.18
CA LEU A 505 14.61 16.74 7.63
C LEU A 505 14.57 15.70 6.50
N ASN A 506 15.50 15.82 5.55
CA ASN A 506 15.54 14.92 4.38
C ASN A 506 15.97 13.50 4.74
N LEU A 507 16.92 13.36 5.67
CA LEU A 507 17.27 12.05 6.21
C LEU A 507 16.07 11.38 6.88
N LYS A 508 15.27 12.11 7.65
CA LYS A 508 14.04 11.57 8.26
C LYS A 508 13.06 11.06 7.20
N ILE A 509 12.84 11.84 6.14
CA ILE A 509 11.92 11.46 5.04
C ILE A 509 12.45 10.24 4.27
N GLN A 510 13.77 10.16 4.04
CA GLN A 510 14.40 9.00 3.41
C GLN A 510 14.21 7.73 4.26
N LEU A 511 14.47 7.81 5.57
CA LEU A 511 14.33 6.67 6.47
C LEU A 511 12.89 6.18 6.55
N GLU A 512 11.92 7.08 6.64
CA GLU A 512 10.49 6.71 6.67
C GLU A 512 10.07 5.94 5.42
N GLN A 513 10.54 6.36 4.23
CA GLN A 513 10.26 5.64 2.98
C GLN A 513 10.94 4.27 2.92
N LEU A 514 12.20 4.17 3.36
CA LEU A 514 12.91 2.89 3.43
C LEU A 514 12.27 1.93 4.44
N GLU A 515 11.72 2.44 5.54
CA GLU A 515 10.99 1.65 6.53
C GLU A 515 9.65 1.15 5.98
N LEU A 516 8.94 1.95 5.20
CA LEU A 516 7.65 1.58 4.60
C LEU A 516 7.79 0.65 3.38
N GLY A 517 8.83 0.82 2.56
CA GLY A 517 9.00 0.12 1.28
C GLY A 517 9.11 -1.40 1.38
N ASP A 518 8.55 -2.09 0.40
CA ASP A 518 8.61 -3.55 0.23
C ASP A 518 9.67 -3.98 -0.77
N TYR A 519 9.91 -3.15 -1.79
CA TYR A 519 10.90 -3.38 -2.84
C TYR A 519 11.54 -2.06 -3.25
N PHE A 520 12.84 -2.11 -3.55
CA PHE A 520 13.64 -0.92 -3.82
C PHE A 520 14.30 -1.03 -5.18
N ILE A 521 14.32 0.06 -5.94
CA ILE A 521 15.02 0.11 -7.23
C ILE A 521 16.01 1.26 -7.24
N CYS A 522 17.19 1.01 -7.78
CA CYS A 522 18.26 2.02 -7.91
C CYS A 522 18.93 1.92 -9.29
N ALA A 523 19.77 2.89 -9.65
CA ALA A 523 20.27 3.01 -11.02
C ALA A 523 21.62 2.34 -11.29
N ASN A 524 22.45 2.06 -10.28
CA ASN A 524 23.74 1.40 -10.47
C ASN A 524 24.19 0.64 -9.22
N ASP A 525 25.21 -0.18 -9.37
CA ASP A 525 25.81 -1.01 -8.33
C ASP A 525 26.36 -0.20 -7.14
N LYS A 526 27.02 0.94 -7.39
CA LYS A 526 27.50 1.82 -6.31
C LYS A 526 26.35 2.33 -5.44
N GLN A 527 25.23 2.73 -6.05
CA GLN A 527 24.01 3.10 -5.32
C GLN A 527 23.45 1.91 -4.57
N MET A 528 23.41 0.72 -5.19
CA MET A 528 22.90 -0.49 -4.56
C MET A 528 23.67 -0.83 -3.27
N ASP A 529 25.00 -0.74 -3.29
CA ASP A 529 25.85 -0.95 -2.11
C ASP A 529 25.53 0.04 -0.98
N TYR A 530 25.35 1.32 -1.33
CA TYR A 530 24.95 2.35 -0.36
C TYR A 530 23.59 2.05 0.28
N TRP A 531 22.61 1.68 -0.54
CA TRP A 531 21.26 1.39 -0.08
C TRP A 531 21.15 0.10 0.71
N ILE A 532 21.87 -0.96 0.33
CA ILE A 532 21.96 -2.19 1.12
C ILE A 532 22.46 -1.88 2.53
N GLY A 533 23.47 -1.01 2.67
CA GLY A 533 23.95 -0.56 3.98
C GLY A 533 22.85 0.09 4.83
N MET A 534 22.04 0.98 4.23
CA MET A 534 20.91 1.62 4.94
C MET A 534 19.78 0.65 5.26
N LEU A 535 19.44 -0.24 4.32
CA LEU A 535 18.41 -1.27 4.51
C LEU A 535 18.82 -2.28 5.60
N SER A 536 20.10 -2.65 5.68
CA SER A 536 20.63 -3.46 6.78
C SER A 536 20.48 -2.74 8.13
N ALA A 537 20.77 -1.44 8.19
CA ALA A 537 20.59 -0.65 9.42
C ALA A 537 19.12 -0.60 9.90
N LEU A 538 18.18 -0.67 8.96
CA LEU A 538 16.73 -0.73 9.22
C LEU A 538 16.20 -2.17 9.41
N ASN A 539 17.07 -3.17 9.48
CA ASN A 539 16.71 -4.60 9.58
C ASN A 539 15.80 -5.09 8.42
N LYS A 540 15.88 -4.43 7.25
CA LYS A 540 15.24 -4.88 6.02
C LYS A 540 16.03 -6.01 5.37
N VAL A 541 17.36 -6.04 5.54
CA VAL A 541 18.16 -7.23 5.24
C VAL A 541 18.16 -8.12 6.50
N ASN A 542 17.36 -9.18 6.49
CA ASN A 542 17.13 -10.07 7.63
C ASN A 542 16.96 -11.54 7.15
N PRO A 543 16.88 -12.54 8.04
CA PRO A 543 16.79 -13.95 7.64
C PRO A 543 15.59 -14.26 6.73
N TYR A 544 14.42 -13.65 6.95
CA TYR A 544 13.25 -13.86 6.08
C TYR A 544 13.53 -13.41 4.65
N GLU A 545 14.17 -12.24 4.48
CA GLU A 545 14.55 -11.75 3.15
C GLU A 545 15.66 -12.58 2.52
N TYR A 546 16.62 -13.04 3.33
CA TYR A 546 17.72 -13.86 2.85
C TYR A 546 17.24 -15.24 2.37
N ASP A 547 16.27 -15.83 3.07
CA ASP A 547 15.65 -17.10 2.69
C ASP A 547 14.77 -16.97 1.44
N LEU A 548 14.18 -15.78 1.20
CA LEU A 548 13.50 -15.47 -0.06
C LEU A 548 14.50 -15.37 -1.22
N SER A 549 15.63 -14.70 -1.01
CA SER A 549 16.74 -14.66 -1.97
C SER A 549 18.05 -14.23 -1.32
N TYR A 550 19.05 -15.11 -1.40
CA TYR A 550 20.41 -14.82 -0.94
C TYR A 550 21.10 -13.70 -1.76
N LYS A 551 20.57 -13.36 -2.94
CA LYS A 551 21.04 -12.25 -3.78
C LYS A 551 20.36 -10.92 -3.45
N LEU A 552 19.32 -10.93 -2.61
CA LEU A 552 18.46 -9.78 -2.31
C LEU A 552 17.70 -9.20 -3.52
N ASP A 553 17.66 -9.90 -4.66
CA ASP A 553 16.91 -9.50 -5.88
C ASP A 553 15.37 -9.48 -5.69
N LYS A 554 14.89 -9.96 -4.54
CA LYS A 554 13.49 -9.83 -4.07
C LYS A 554 13.27 -8.67 -3.09
N LEU A 555 14.32 -7.92 -2.73
CA LEU A 555 14.30 -6.75 -1.85
C LEU A 555 14.76 -5.48 -2.57
N ILE A 556 15.88 -5.53 -3.30
CA ILE A 556 16.45 -4.41 -4.04
C ILE A 556 17.05 -4.89 -5.36
N ASP A 557 16.86 -4.12 -6.44
CA ASP A 557 17.44 -4.45 -7.75
C ASP A 557 17.81 -3.20 -8.58
N LEU A 558 18.55 -3.42 -9.67
CA LEU A 558 19.03 -2.40 -10.59
C LEU A 558 18.02 -2.15 -11.70
N VAL A 559 17.45 -0.94 -11.70
CA VAL A 559 16.60 -0.42 -12.76
C VAL A 559 17.17 0.93 -13.18
N PRO A 560 18.24 0.97 -14.00
CA PRO A 560 18.83 2.22 -14.49
C PRO A 560 17.85 3.01 -15.36
N PHE A 561 18.22 4.25 -15.69
CA PHE A 561 17.60 4.90 -16.84
C PHE A 561 17.96 4.16 -18.12
N GLY A 562 17.03 4.12 -19.07
CA GLY A 562 17.24 3.50 -20.37
C GLY A 562 17.22 4.51 -21.53
N VAL A 563 17.49 3.96 -22.70
CA VAL A 563 17.33 4.63 -24.01
C VAL A 563 16.11 4.07 -24.74
N SER A 564 15.58 4.84 -25.70
CA SER A 564 14.46 4.40 -26.53
C SER A 564 14.74 3.02 -27.15
N ASN A 565 13.69 2.20 -27.28
CA ASN A 565 13.77 0.93 -27.99
C ASN A 565 13.94 1.11 -29.51
N ASP A 566 13.53 2.28 -30.02
CA ASP A 566 13.64 2.64 -31.42
C ASP A 566 14.97 3.34 -31.72
N GLU A 567 15.40 3.29 -32.98
CA GLU A 567 16.58 4.05 -33.43
C GLU A 567 16.30 5.55 -33.47
N PRO A 568 17.29 6.41 -33.15
CA PRO A 568 17.15 7.84 -33.31
C PRO A 568 17.04 8.19 -34.81
N VAL A 569 16.10 9.06 -35.15
CA VAL A 569 15.85 9.53 -36.50
C VAL A 569 16.10 11.03 -36.56
N ASN A 570 16.98 11.45 -37.46
CA ASN A 570 17.13 12.86 -37.80
C ASN A 570 15.96 13.29 -38.72
N SER A 571 14.89 13.77 -38.09
CA SER A 571 13.65 14.16 -38.78
C SER A 571 13.67 15.63 -39.22
N LYS A 572 14.51 16.47 -38.61
CA LYS A 572 14.63 17.89 -38.93
C LYS A 572 15.99 18.44 -38.52
N LYS A 573 16.57 19.32 -39.34
CA LYS A 573 17.75 20.07 -38.96
C LYS A 573 17.41 21.15 -37.91
N MET A 574 18.08 21.11 -36.77
CA MET A 574 17.82 21.93 -35.58
C MET A 574 19.02 22.74 -35.11
N MET A 575 20.25 22.32 -35.42
CA MET A 575 21.47 22.95 -34.89
C MET A 575 22.27 23.67 -35.98
N LYS A 576 22.90 22.94 -36.91
CA LYS A 576 23.92 23.49 -37.82
C LYS A 576 23.36 24.48 -38.86
N ASP A 577 22.11 24.31 -39.26
CA ASP A 577 21.46 25.20 -40.24
C ASP A 577 20.81 26.45 -39.62
N LYS A 578 20.53 26.42 -38.31
CA LYS A 578 19.72 27.43 -37.63
C LYS A 578 20.52 28.39 -36.77
N ILE A 579 21.70 27.98 -36.32
CA ILE A 579 22.49 28.74 -35.36
C ILE A 579 23.60 29.47 -36.13
N PRO A 580 23.62 30.82 -36.11
CA PRO A 580 24.66 31.59 -36.77
C PRO A 580 26.06 31.15 -36.33
N ASN A 581 27.01 31.15 -37.26
CA ASN A 581 28.42 30.78 -37.05
C ASN A 581 28.70 29.28 -36.78
N LEU A 582 27.70 28.39 -36.93
CA LEU A 582 27.91 26.94 -37.03
C LEU A 582 27.86 26.52 -38.51
N LYS A 583 28.86 25.75 -38.95
CA LYS A 583 28.96 25.20 -40.31
C LYS A 583 28.57 23.72 -40.31
N ASP A 584 28.09 23.21 -41.44
CA ASP A 584 27.76 21.78 -41.60
C ASP A 584 28.98 20.86 -41.31
N THR A 585 30.19 21.32 -41.66
CA THR A 585 31.45 20.61 -41.46
C THR A 585 31.98 20.67 -40.03
N ASP A 586 31.40 21.49 -39.14
CA ASP A 586 31.91 21.64 -37.79
C ASP A 586 31.69 20.37 -36.96
N LYS A 587 32.71 20.01 -36.18
CA LYS A 587 32.69 18.91 -35.21
C LYS A 587 32.15 19.45 -33.89
N VAL A 588 30.84 19.29 -33.71
CA VAL A 588 30.14 19.80 -32.52
C VAL A 588 30.23 18.82 -31.37
N LEU A 589 30.82 19.26 -30.27
CA LEU A 589 30.79 18.60 -28.97
C LEU A 589 29.51 19.03 -28.25
N ILE A 590 28.63 18.10 -27.94
CA ILE A 590 27.35 18.40 -27.31
C ILE A 590 27.37 18.14 -25.81
N TRP A 591 26.87 19.12 -25.05
CA TRP A 591 26.56 18.99 -23.62
C TRP A 591 25.05 18.84 -23.47
N GLY A 592 24.60 17.61 -23.19
CA GLY A 592 23.20 17.27 -22.97
C GLY A 592 22.68 17.71 -21.61
N GLY A 593 21.57 18.46 -21.60
CA GLY A 593 20.87 18.89 -20.39
C GLY A 593 21.50 20.09 -19.67
N GLY A 594 21.06 20.34 -18.44
CA GLY A 594 21.40 21.51 -17.64
C GLY A 594 22.84 21.56 -17.12
N ILE A 595 23.21 22.74 -16.61
CA ILE A 595 24.51 23.02 -15.97
C ILE A 595 24.31 23.19 -14.45
N TRP A 596 24.49 22.11 -13.69
CA TRP A 596 24.38 22.07 -12.23
C TRP A 596 25.69 22.47 -11.53
N ASN A 597 25.60 22.80 -10.24
CA ASN A 597 26.72 23.31 -9.43
C ASN A 597 27.89 22.33 -9.24
N TRP A 598 27.65 21.03 -9.42
CA TRP A 598 28.63 19.96 -9.31
C TRP A 598 29.27 19.58 -10.66
N PHE A 599 28.85 20.19 -11.77
CA PHE A 599 29.50 20.02 -13.07
C PHE A 599 30.70 20.94 -13.26
N ASP A 600 31.54 20.59 -14.23
CA ASP A 600 32.75 21.34 -14.59
C ASP A 600 32.72 21.83 -16.06
N PRO A 601 31.78 22.73 -16.42
CA PRO A 601 31.79 23.37 -17.75
C PRO A 601 32.98 24.33 -17.90
N ILE A 602 33.56 24.79 -16.79
CA ILE A 602 34.63 25.79 -16.76
C ILE A 602 35.92 25.23 -17.37
N THR A 603 36.32 24.04 -16.95
CA THR A 603 37.52 23.39 -17.49
C THR A 603 37.33 23.04 -18.97
N LEU A 604 36.13 22.62 -19.36
CA LEU A 604 35.79 22.36 -20.76
C LEU A 604 35.89 23.63 -21.63
N ILE A 605 35.34 24.76 -21.20
CA ILE A 605 35.43 26.03 -21.93
C ILE A 605 36.89 26.50 -22.07
N LYS A 606 37.71 26.31 -21.03
CA LYS A 606 39.16 26.59 -21.11
C LYS A 606 39.87 25.69 -22.12
N ALA A 607 39.52 24.41 -22.20
CA ALA A 607 40.06 23.50 -23.21
C ALA A 607 39.68 23.96 -24.63
N ILE A 608 38.42 24.37 -24.85
CA ILE A 608 37.97 24.96 -26.12
C ILE A 608 38.75 26.23 -26.47
N LYS A 609 39.08 27.08 -25.48
CA LYS A 609 39.93 28.26 -25.71
C LYS A 609 41.29 27.86 -26.29
N GLU A 610 41.93 26.85 -25.73
CA GLU A 610 43.23 26.39 -26.22
C GLU A 610 43.12 25.75 -27.61
N ILE A 611 42.08 24.95 -27.86
CA ILE A 611 41.80 24.38 -29.19
C ILE A 611 41.57 25.47 -30.24
N SER A 612 40.85 26.54 -29.89
CA SER A 612 40.51 27.65 -30.81
C SER A 612 41.74 28.38 -31.38
N LYS A 613 42.92 28.20 -30.76
CA LYS A 613 44.19 28.74 -31.26
C LYS A 613 44.76 27.94 -32.45
N GLU A 614 44.34 26.68 -32.58
CA GLU A 614 44.88 25.70 -33.53
C GLU A 614 43.83 25.21 -34.55
N ARG A 615 42.54 25.17 -34.16
CA ARG A 615 41.44 24.64 -34.99
C ARG A 615 40.19 25.52 -34.91
N ASP A 616 39.63 25.84 -36.07
CA ASP A 616 38.34 26.57 -36.16
C ASP A 616 37.12 25.63 -36.19
N ASP A 617 37.29 24.35 -36.57
CA ASP A 617 36.20 23.43 -36.87
C ASP A 617 35.59 22.70 -35.65
N ILE A 618 36.12 22.93 -34.44
CA ILE A 618 35.63 22.29 -33.20
C ILE A 618 34.80 23.28 -32.40
N LYS A 619 33.54 22.92 -32.12
CA LYS A 619 32.55 23.78 -31.44
C LYS A 619 31.96 23.07 -30.23
N LEU A 620 31.58 23.81 -29.19
CA LEU A 620 30.90 23.31 -28.00
C LEU A 620 29.46 23.84 -27.97
N PHE A 621 28.49 22.95 -27.77
CA PHE A 621 27.07 23.27 -27.76
C PHE A 621 26.39 22.82 -26.47
N PHE A 622 25.86 23.75 -25.69
CA PHE A 622 25.04 23.45 -24.50
C PHE A 622 23.57 23.37 -24.89
N LEU A 623 22.98 22.17 -24.77
CA LEU A 623 21.67 21.83 -25.34
C LEU A 623 20.47 22.47 -24.63
N GLY A 624 20.54 22.76 -23.34
CA GLY A 624 19.44 23.40 -22.61
C GLY A 624 19.87 23.88 -21.23
N VAL A 625 20.08 25.18 -21.07
CA VAL A 625 20.61 25.76 -19.83
C VAL A 625 19.55 26.22 -18.82
N LYS A 626 18.26 26.18 -19.16
CA LYS A 626 17.13 26.56 -18.28
C LYS A 626 16.21 25.37 -18.01
N HIS A 627 16.06 24.99 -16.74
CA HIS A 627 15.23 23.84 -16.33
C HIS A 627 13.73 24.03 -16.64
N PRO A 628 12.98 22.98 -17.04
CA PRO A 628 11.56 23.10 -17.40
C PRO A 628 10.65 23.24 -16.17
N ASN A 629 11.03 22.65 -15.03
CA ASN A 629 10.32 22.82 -13.76
C ASN A 629 10.71 24.18 -13.11
N PRO A 630 9.76 25.10 -12.87
CA PRO A 630 10.03 26.40 -12.24
C PRO A 630 10.40 26.30 -10.76
N GLY A 631 10.16 25.16 -10.10
CA GLY A 631 10.55 24.91 -8.71
C GLY A 631 12.05 24.64 -8.52
N VAL A 632 12.80 24.39 -9.61
CA VAL A 632 14.24 24.17 -9.55
C VAL A 632 14.97 25.53 -9.53
N PRO A 633 15.82 25.79 -8.51
CA PRO A 633 16.54 27.06 -8.41
C PRO A 633 17.56 27.24 -9.55
N GLU A 634 17.86 28.49 -9.88
CA GLU A 634 18.87 28.82 -10.89
C GLU A 634 20.28 28.46 -10.38
N MET A 635 21.06 27.80 -11.23
CA MET A 635 22.38 27.28 -10.88
C MET A 635 23.48 28.33 -11.09
N GLU A 636 24.26 28.61 -10.06
CA GLU A 636 25.38 29.57 -10.10
C GLU A 636 26.42 29.18 -11.15
N MET A 637 26.68 27.87 -11.30
CA MET A 637 27.64 27.36 -12.28
C MET A 637 27.25 27.67 -13.73
N CYS A 638 25.95 27.69 -14.04
CA CYS A 638 25.46 28.06 -15.37
C CYS A 638 25.86 29.50 -15.73
N ASN A 639 25.61 30.44 -14.81
CA ASN A 639 25.97 31.84 -14.97
C ASN A 639 27.49 32.03 -15.09
N ASN A 640 28.27 31.28 -14.30
CA ASN A 640 29.73 31.31 -14.38
C ASN A 640 30.25 30.80 -15.73
N ALA A 641 29.63 29.75 -16.30
CA ALA A 641 30.01 29.21 -17.61
C ALA A 641 29.75 30.21 -18.75
N ILE A 642 28.57 30.84 -18.76
CA ILE A 642 28.21 31.86 -19.76
C ILE A 642 29.17 33.05 -19.67
N LYS A 643 29.38 33.58 -18.46
CA LYS A 643 30.29 34.71 -18.23
C LYS A 643 31.72 34.40 -18.67
N LEU A 644 32.23 33.20 -18.36
CA LEU A 644 33.58 32.82 -18.78
C LEU A 644 33.70 32.74 -20.31
N ALA A 645 32.68 32.22 -21.00
CA ALA A 645 32.68 32.17 -22.47
C ALA A 645 32.66 33.57 -23.09
N GLU A 646 32.01 34.54 -22.45
CA GLU A 646 32.04 35.97 -22.82
C GLU A 646 33.41 36.60 -22.56
N ASP A 647 33.95 36.43 -21.35
CA ASP A 647 35.25 36.97 -20.93
C ASP A 647 36.40 36.45 -21.81
N LEU A 648 36.28 35.24 -22.36
CA LEU A 648 37.26 34.60 -23.25
C LEU A 648 37.03 34.84 -24.75
N ASP A 649 36.01 35.60 -25.14
CA ASP A 649 35.60 35.85 -26.54
C ASP A 649 35.33 34.55 -27.32
N LEU A 650 34.59 33.62 -26.70
CA LEU A 650 34.22 32.33 -27.28
C LEU A 650 32.73 32.20 -27.57
N LYS A 651 31.89 32.94 -26.85
CA LYS A 651 30.43 32.87 -26.98
C LYS A 651 30.00 33.20 -28.41
N ASP A 652 29.05 32.42 -28.93
CA ASP A 652 28.47 32.54 -30.28
C ASP A 652 29.47 32.39 -31.45
N LYS A 653 30.68 31.89 -31.15
CA LYS A 653 31.77 31.63 -32.12
C LYS A 653 32.36 30.23 -32.01
N TYR A 654 32.63 29.80 -30.78
CA TYR A 654 33.16 28.47 -30.46
C TYR A 654 32.31 27.76 -29.40
N VAL A 655 31.65 28.52 -28.53
CA VAL A 655 30.77 28.01 -27.46
C VAL A 655 29.39 28.60 -27.64
N PHE A 656 28.37 27.76 -27.71
CA PHE A 656 26.98 28.15 -27.96
C PHE A 656 26.08 27.64 -26.83
N PHE A 657 25.11 28.46 -26.43
CA PHE A 657 24.16 28.14 -25.36
C PHE A 657 22.73 28.19 -25.89
N ASN A 658 22.03 27.05 -25.87
CA ASN A 658 20.59 27.03 -26.10
C ASN A 658 19.87 27.40 -24.79
N MET A 659 19.28 28.59 -24.77
CA MET A 659 18.61 29.14 -23.58
C MET A 659 17.22 28.52 -23.32
N ASP A 660 16.69 27.77 -24.28
CA ASP A 660 15.42 27.04 -24.16
C ASP A 660 15.62 25.57 -23.77
N TRP A 661 14.57 24.94 -23.23
CA TRP A 661 14.53 23.48 -23.04
C TRP A 661 13.98 22.79 -24.29
N VAL A 662 14.73 21.79 -24.77
CA VAL A 662 14.39 21.01 -25.96
C VAL A 662 13.27 20.02 -25.64
N GLU A 663 12.30 19.88 -26.54
CA GLU A 663 11.25 18.86 -26.41
C GLU A 663 11.87 17.46 -26.45
N TYR A 664 11.33 16.54 -25.65
CA TYR A 664 11.92 15.21 -25.47
C TYR A 664 12.12 14.48 -26.81
N ASN A 665 11.13 14.52 -27.70
CA ASN A 665 11.21 13.87 -29.00
C ASN A 665 12.10 14.59 -30.02
N ASP A 666 12.50 15.83 -29.75
CA ASP A 666 13.33 16.63 -30.67
C ASP A 666 14.82 16.50 -30.40
N ARG A 667 15.22 16.06 -29.20
CA ARG A 667 16.63 15.96 -28.79
C ARG A 667 17.47 15.11 -29.74
N GLN A 668 16.87 14.06 -30.32
CA GLN A 668 17.52 13.18 -31.30
C GLN A 668 18.11 13.94 -32.48
N ASN A 669 17.48 15.03 -32.93
CA ASN A 669 17.98 15.81 -34.06
C ASN A 669 19.30 16.50 -33.72
N PHE A 670 19.41 17.07 -32.51
CA PHE A 670 20.65 17.68 -32.03
C PHE A 670 21.76 16.66 -31.85
N LEU A 671 21.43 15.49 -31.28
CA LEU A 671 22.38 14.41 -31.07
C LEU A 671 22.93 13.89 -32.41
N MET A 672 22.06 13.65 -33.39
CA MET A 672 22.45 13.14 -34.72
C MET A 672 23.24 14.18 -35.56
N GLU A 673 23.15 15.46 -35.24
CA GLU A 673 23.97 16.53 -35.84
C GLU A 673 25.32 16.74 -35.12
N SER A 674 25.55 16.06 -33.99
CA SER A 674 26.73 16.22 -33.14
C SER A 674 27.83 15.21 -33.48
N PHE A 675 29.07 15.57 -33.16
CA PHE A 675 30.25 14.72 -33.40
C PHE A 675 30.56 13.81 -32.21
N ALA A 676 30.45 14.33 -30.99
CA ALA A 676 30.73 13.63 -29.75
C ALA A 676 29.95 14.25 -28.58
N GLY A 677 29.63 13.45 -27.57
CA GLY A 677 29.01 13.92 -26.33
C GLY A 677 30.05 14.28 -25.27
N VAL A 678 29.73 15.23 -24.38
CA VAL A 678 30.60 15.62 -23.28
C VAL A 678 29.88 15.54 -21.93
N SER A 679 30.59 15.08 -20.90
CA SER A 679 30.15 15.08 -19.51
C SER A 679 31.32 15.36 -18.56
N CYS A 680 31.53 16.63 -18.21
CA CYS A 680 32.57 17.03 -17.26
C CYS A 680 31.97 17.40 -15.90
N HIS A 681 32.59 16.93 -14.83
CA HIS A 681 32.15 17.08 -13.44
C HIS A 681 33.33 17.14 -12.47
N LEU A 682 33.03 17.60 -11.26
CA LEU A 682 33.98 17.63 -10.16
C LEU A 682 33.99 16.29 -9.43
N ASP A 683 35.13 15.88 -8.86
CA ASP A 683 35.18 14.68 -8.02
C ASP A 683 34.64 14.98 -6.61
N ASN A 684 33.41 14.54 -6.35
CA ASN A 684 32.74 14.70 -5.06
C ASN A 684 31.77 13.53 -4.78
N LEU A 685 31.14 13.56 -3.61
CA LEU A 685 30.25 12.48 -3.17
C LEU A 685 28.99 12.34 -4.04
N GLU A 686 28.41 13.44 -4.52
CA GLU A 686 27.30 13.41 -5.48
C GLU A 686 27.72 12.66 -6.74
N THR A 687 28.88 13.01 -7.28
CA THR A 687 29.39 12.46 -8.54
C THR A 687 29.60 10.95 -8.44
N ARG A 688 30.17 10.48 -7.32
CA ARG A 688 30.42 9.05 -7.07
C ARG A 688 29.16 8.19 -7.17
N PHE A 689 28.02 8.70 -6.68
CA PHE A 689 26.75 7.96 -6.68
C PHE A 689 25.78 8.41 -7.79
N SER A 690 26.16 9.39 -8.60
CA SER A 690 25.30 9.91 -9.66
C SER A 690 25.13 8.93 -10.81
N PHE A 691 23.96 8.98 -11.46
CA PHE A 691 23.69 8.28 -12.71
C PHE A 691 23.40 9.31 -13.81
N ARG A 692 24.41 9.65 -14.60
CA ARG A 692 24.36 10.80 -15.53
C ARG A 692 23.58 10.46 -16.80
N THR A 693 22.26 10.69 -16.75
CA THR A 693 21.31 10.36 -17.82
C THR A 693 21.67 10.91 -19.21
N ARG A 694 22.38 12.04 -19.32
CA ARG A 694 22.86 12.58 -20.61
C ARG A 694 23.71 11.59 -21.40
N ILE A 695 24.46 10.73 -20.72
CA ILE A 695 25.35 9.76 -21.38
C ILE A 695 24.53 8.71 -22.14
N LEU A 696 23.34 8.39 -21.65
CA LEU A 696 22.43 7.50 -22.34
C LEU A 696 21.94 8.07 -23.67
N ASP A 697 21.69 9.37 -23.76
CA ASP A 697 21.37 10.01 -25.03
C ASP A 697 22.54 9.90 -26.03
N TYR A 698 23.78 9.96 -25.54
CA TYR A 698 24.97 9.73 -26.37
C TYR A 698 25.09 8.28 -26.81
N PHE A 699 24.78 7.33 -25.91
CA PHE A 699 24.68 5.91 -26.27
C PHE A 699 23.62 5.67 -27.34
N TRP A 700 22.46 6.27 -27.18
CA TRP A 700 21.35 6.14 -28.12
C TRP A 700 21.75 6.58 -29.53
N ALA A 701 22.38 7.75 -29.64
CA ALA A 701 22.86 8.34 -30.90
C ALA A 701 24.24 7.84 -31.37
N LYS A 702 24.85 6.88 -30.65
CA LYS A 702 26.19 6.33 -30.94
C LYS A 702 27.29 7.41 -31.01
N LEU A 703 27.24 8.38 -30.12
CA LEU A 703 28.24 9.44 -30.03
C LEU A 703 29.38 9.04 -29.09
N PRO A 704 30.64 9.01 -29.54
CA PRO A 704 31.78 8.87 -28.64
C PRO A 704 31.77 9.96 -27.56
N ILE A 705 32.27 9.62 -26.37
CA ILE A 705 32.05 10.43 -25.17
C ILE A 705 33.37 10.97 -24.62
N ILE A 706 33.37 12.24 -24.24
CA ILE A 706 34.46 12.87 -23.50
C ILE A 706 33.97 13.14 -22.08
N ALA A 707 34.62 12.52 -21.10
CA ALA A 707 34.21 12.63 -19.71
C ALA A 707 35.38 12.93 -18.78
N THR A 708 35.07 13.45 -17.60
CA THR A 708 36.01 13.47 -16.48
C THR A 708 35.83 12.23 -15.61
N GLU A 709 36.88 11.79 -14.92
CA GLU A 709 36.84 10.67 -13.98
C GLU A 709 35.88 10.89 -12.80
N GLY A 710 35.51 9.83 -12.08
CA GLY A 710 34.88 9.90 -10.76
C GLY A 710 33.43 9.42 -10.66
N ASP A 711 32.69 9.32 -11.78
CA ASP A 711 31.32 8.76 -11.79
C ASP A 711 31.26 7.33 -12.35
N TYR A 712 30.08 6.72 -12.29
CA TYR A 712 29.82 5.37 -12.80
C TYR A 712 30.11 5.23 -14.31
N PHE A 713 29.70 6.21 -15.11
CA PHE A 713 29.85 6.11 -16.56
C PHE A 713 31.28 6.38 -17.03
N ALA A 714 32.08 7.18 -16.32
CA ALA A 714 33.49 7.38 -16.63
C ALA A 714 34.25 6.05 -16.57
N GLU A 715 34.02 5.24 -15.53
CA GLU A 715 34.62 3.90 -15.44
C GLU A 715 34.18 3.00 -16.59
N LEU A 716 32.90 3.07 -16.99
CA LEU A 716 32.36 2.33 -18.14
C LEU A 716 33.00 2.78 -19.47
N ILE A 717 33.13 4.09 -19.68
CA ILE A 717 33.70 4.69 -20.89
C ILE A 717 35.16 4.27 -21.06
N GLU A 718 35.94 4.31 -19.98
CA GLU A 718 37.35 3.92 -20.01
C GLU A 718 37.51 2.40 -20.22
N ARG A 719 36.77 1.58 -19.46
CA ARG A 719 36.85 0.12 -19.51
C ARG A 719 36.50 -0.45 -20.88
N ASP A 720 35.43 0.06 -21.49
CA ASP A 720 34.88 -0.49 -22.73
C ASP A 720 35.26 0.33 -23.97
N GLY A 721 36.13 1.33 -23.81
CA GLY A 721 36.68 2.13 -24.91
C GLY A 721 35.61 2.94 -25.66
N LEU A 722 34.71 3.61 -24.94
CA LEU A 722 33.58 4.37 -25.51
C LEU A 722 33.95 5.83 -25.82
N GLY A 723 35.17 6.23 -25.48
CA GLY A 723 35.67 7.57 -25.70
C GLY A 723 36.86 7.88 -24.80
N VAL A 724 36.96 9.10 -24.31
CA VAL A 724 38.11 9.58 -23.54
C VAL A 724 37.68 10.01 -22.14
N VAL A 725 38.40 9.51 -21.13
CA VAL A 725 38.27 9.93 -19.73
C VAL A 725 39.54 10.65 -19.31
N VAL A 726 39.38 11.79 -18.65
CA VAL A 726 40.51 12.58 -18.13
C VAL A 726 40.26 13.03 -16.70
N LYS A 727 41.30 13.54 -16.05
CA LYS A 727 41.19 14.12 -14.71
C LYS A 727 40.36 15.41 -14.72
N TYR A 728 39.48 15.56 -13.73
CA TYR A 728 38.71 16.80 -13.54
C TYR A 728 39.64 18.00 -13.29
N GLY A 729 39.25 19.19 -13.75
CA GLY A 729 40.08 20.40 -13.62
C GLY A 729 41.31 20.47 -14.56
N ASP A 730 41.58 19.44 -15.36
CA ASP A 730 42.71 19.43 -16.31
C ASP A 730 42.27 19.79 -17.74
N ALA A 731 42.35 21.08 -18.06
CA ALA A 731 41.98 21.59 -19.38
C ALA A 731 42.93 21.14 -20.51
N ILE A 732 44.19 20.81 -20.19
CA ILE A 732 45.18 20.37 -21.19
C ILE A 732 44.87 18.94 -21.60
N SER A 733 44.66 18.05 -20.62
CA SER A 733 44.27 16.67 -20.89
C SER A 733 42.91 16.61 -21.63
N LEU A 734 41.94 17.45 -21.26
CA LEU A 734 40.68 17.58 -22.03
C LEU A 734 40.93 18.00 -23.48
N LYS A 735 41.78 19.00 -23.72
CA LYS A 735 42.17 19.41 -25.08
C LYS A 735 42.74 18.22 -25.86
N ASP A 736 43.72 17.53 -25.29
CA ASP A 736 44.44 16.44 -25.97
C ASP A 736 43.50 15.26 -26.25
N GLY A 737 42.59 14.96 -25.32
CA GLY A 737 41.53 13.97 -25.51
C GLY A 737 40.55 14.32 -26.64
N ILE A 738 40.08 15.57 -26.69
CA ILE A 738 39.24 16.07 -27.78
C ILE A 738 39.97 15.95 -29.11
N LEU A 739 41.23 16.39 -29.17
CA LEU A 739 42.02 16.35 -30.41
C LEU A 739 42.26 14.92 -30.88
N ARG A 740 42.59 13.99 -29.98
CA ARG A 740 42.72 12.56 -30.31
C ARG A 740 41.47 12.04 -31.00
N LEU A 741 40.30 12.26 -30.39
CA LEU A 741 39.02 11.79 -30.94
C LEU A 741 38.72 12.40 -32.32
N VAL A 742 39.20 13.62 -32.57
CA VAL A 742 39.01 14.35 -33.84
C VAL A 742 40.00 13.91 -34.93
N THR A 743 41.21 13.48 -34.57
CA THR A 743 42.31 13.16 -35.50
C THR A 743 42.53 11.67 -35.75
N ASP A 744 42.16 10.81 -34.79
CA ASP A 744 42.32 9.36 -34.84
C ASP A 744 41.00 8.72 -35.27
N GLU A 745 40.83 8.50 -36.58
CA GLU A 745 39.60 7.97 -37.18
C GLU A 745 39.33 6.51 -36.77
N ASP A 746 40.38 5.69 -36.65
CA ASP A 746 40.27 4.30 -36.21
C ASP A 746 39.76 4.23 -34.75
N PHE A 747 40.29 5.10 -33.87
CA PHE A 747 39.80 5.20 -32.51
C PHE A 747 38.35 5.68 -32.45
N TYR A 748 37.98 6.69 -33.24
CA TYR A 748 36.62 7.22 -33.30
C TYR A 748 35.60 6.14 -33.73
N GLU A 749 35.87 5.40 -34.80
CA GLU A 749 34.96 4.34 -35.26
C GLU A 749 34.93 3.16 -34.29
N THR A 750 36.05 2.80 -33.66
CA THR A 750 36.07 1.78 -32.59
C THR A 750 35.14 2.17 -31.42
N CYS A 751 35.19 3.43 -30.97
CA CYS A 751 34.28 3.90 -29.93
C CYS A 751 32.81 3.76 -30.34
N LYS A 752 32.47 4.12 -31.59
CA LYS A 752 31.10 3.99 -32.10
C LYS A 752 30.63 2.54 -32.18
N GLU A 753 31.49 1.62 -32.62
CA GLU A 753 31.18 0.20 -32.66
C GLU A 753 30.92 -0.37 -31.26
N ASN A 754 31.72 0.04 -30.28
CA ASN A 754 31.54 -0.41 -28.89
C ASN A 754 30.27 0.17 -28.27
N ILE A 755 29.98 1.46 -28.49
CA ILE A 755 28.74 2.09 -28.04
C ILE A 755 27.52 1.42 -28.66
N ALA A 756 27.58 1.05 -29.95
CA ALA A 756 26.49 0.37 -30.63
C ALA A 756 26.12 -0.97 -29.99
N LYS A 757 27.07 -1.64 -29.32
CA LYS A 757 26.82 -2.87 -28.55
C LYS A 757 26.25 -2.54 -27.17
N ILE A 758 26.92 -1.68 -26.41
CA ILE A 758 26.55 -1.37 -25.02
C ILE A 758 25.16 -0.76 -24.90
N ARG A 759 24.79 0.13 -25.82
CA ARG A 759 23.48 0.79 -25.75
C ARG A 759 22.30 -0.19 -25.78
N GLU A 760 22.48 -1.40 -26.33
CA GLU A 760 21.42 -2.42 -26.37
C GLU A 760 21.11 -2.97 -24.97
N GLU A 761 22.08 -2.97 -24.05
CA GLU A 761 21.88 -3.34 -22.64
C GLU A 761 21.07 -2.28 -21.88
N TYR A 762 21.16 -1.01 -22.32
CA TYR A 762 20.46 0.12 -21.74
C TYR A 762 19.10 0.40 -22.38
N ARG A 763 18.56 -0.47 -23.24
CA ARG A 763 17.22 -0.28 -23.81
C ARG A 763 16.17 -0.31 -22.70
N TRP A 764 15.15 0.55 -22.77
CA TRP A 764 14.07 0.56 -21.77
C TRP A 764 13.45 -0.83 -21.55
N LYS A 765 13.24 -1.61 -22.63
CA LYS A 765 12.72 -2.99 -22.54
C LYS A 765 13.63 -3.97 -21.77
N GLU A 766 14.94 -3.69 -21.72
CA GLU A 766 15.93 -4.55 -21.07
C GLU A 766 16.11 -4.14 -19.60
N VAL A 767 16.33 -2.85 -19.34
CA VAL A 767 16.56 -2.32 -17.98
C VAL A 767 15.32 -2.42 -17.09
N MET A 768 14.12 -2.47 -17.68
CA MET A 768 12.85 -2.59 -16.95
C MET A 768 12.51 -4.02 -16.52
N LYS A 769 13.25 -5.04 -16.97
CA LYS A 769 12.92 -6.45 -16.68
C LYS A 769 12.74 -6.74 -15.18
N PRO A 770 13.62 -6.26 -14.26
CA PRO A 770 13.45 -6.52 -12.83
C PRO A 770 12.15 -5.95 -12.27
N LEU A 771 11.82 -4.70 -12.62
CA LEU A 771 10.59 -4.05 -12.16
C LEU A 771 9.35 -4.73 -12.73
N ILE A 772 9.35 -5.12 -14.01
CA ILE A 772 8.25 -5.87 -14.64
C ILE A 772 8.07 -7.24 -13.96
N GLU A 773 9.16 -7.97 -13.69
CA GLU A 773 9.10 -9.26 -13.00
C GLU A 773 8.51 -9.12 -11.60
N PHE A 774 8.98 -8.14 -10.82
CA PHE A 774 8.44 -7.88 -9.49
C PHE A 774 6.97 -7.47 -9.56
N CYS A 775 6.57 -6.58 -10.45
CA CYS A 775 5.16 -6.17 -10.57
C CYS A 775 4.24 -7.34 -10.94
N ASN A 776 4.70 -8.30 -11.73
CA ASN A 776 3.90 -9.48 -12.08
C ASN A 776 3.79 -10.48 -10.91
N ASN A 777 4.82 -10.56 -10.06
CA ASN A 777 4.85 -11.46 -8.90
C ASN A 777 5.34 -10.73 -7.63
N PRO A 778 4.54 -9.79 -7.09
CA PRO A 778 5.00 -8.88 -6.05
C PRO A 778 4.95 -9.55 -4.68
N ILE A 779 5.86 -9.14 -3.78
CA ILE A 779 5.97 -9.70 -2.43
C ILE A 779 5.81 -8.56 -1.42
N LYS A 780 4.73 -8.59 -0.62
CA LYS A 780 4.58 -7.70 0.54
C LYS A 780 5.49 -8.19 1.67
N LYS A 781 6.29 -7.30 2.24
CA LYS A 781 7.23 -7.66 3.31
C LYS A 781 6.56 -7.57 4.67
N LYS A 782 6.82 -8.55 5.55
CA LYS A 782 6.39 -8.48 6.94
C LYS A 782 7.17 -7.37 7.65
N LYS A 783 6.48 -6.57 8.48
CA LYS A 783 7.16 -5.64 9.38
C LYS A 783 7.90 -6.45 10.44
N VAL A 784 9.22 -6.59 10.29
CA VAL A 784 10.06 -7.22 11.31
C VAL A 784 10.38 -6.17 12.37
N ASN A 785 9.65 -6.22 13.48
CA ASN A 785 9.80 -5.24 14.55
C ASN A 785 11.09 -5.54 15.32
N VAL A 786 12.11 -4.68 15.17
CA VAL A 786 13.38 -4.78 15.91
C VAL A 786 13.16 -4.59 17.42
N ASP A 787 12.05 -3.97 17.80
CA ASP A 787 11.76 -3.47 19.14
C ASP A 787 10.85 -4.35 20.01
N SER A 788 10.32 -5.48 19.51
CA SER A 788 9.47 -6.37 20.32
C SER A 788 10.21 -6.91 21.56
N ASN A 789 11.55 -6.97 21.52
CA ASN A 789 12.40 -7.46 22.60
C ASN A 789 13.23 -6.38 23.35
N ARG A 790 13.06 -5.08 23.06
CA ARG A 790 13.98 -4.03 23.61
C ARG A 790 13.41 -3.07 24.64
N ASN A 791 12.08 -3.03 24.86
CA ASN A 791 11.45 -1.95 25.64
C ASN A 791 10.83 -2.38 26.99
N LEU A 792 10.92 -3.66 27.36
CA LEU A 792 10.38 -4.17 28.62
C LEU A 792 11.47 -4.94 29.36
N ILE A 793 11.94 -4.38 30.48
CA ILE A 793 12.70 -5.17 31.45
C ILE A 793 11.69 -5.71 32.44
N VAL A 794 11.53 -7.03 32.46
CA VAL A 794 10.80 -7.70 33.55
C VAL A 794 11.83 -7.97 34.64
N ASP A 795 11.58 -7.49 35.85
CA ASP A 795 12.35 -7.93 37.00
C ASP A 795 11.92 -9.37 37.32
N ILE A 796 12.77 -10.32 36.96
CA ILE A 796 12.54 -11.75 37.15
C ILE A 796 13.57 -12.24 38.17
N SER A 797 13.14 -12.50 39.41
CA SER A 797 13.61 -13.71 40.09
C SER A 797 12.67 -14.83 39.68
N GLN A 798 13.22 -15.84 39.00
CA GLN A 798 12.45 -17.03 38.63
C GLN A 798 12.16 -17.81 39.92
N GLU A 799 10.94 -17.73 40.44
CA GLU A 799 10.55 -18.48 41.63
C GLU A 799 9.63 -19.64 41.25
N ARG A 800 10.02 -20.84 41.67
CA ARG A 800 9.20 -22.05 41.55
C ARG A 800 8.01 -21.93 42.51
N GLN A 801 6.85 -22.39 42.06
CA GLN A 801 5.66 -22.49 42.90
C GLN A 801 5.84 -23.66 43.87
N THR A 802 5.97 -23.37 45.18
CA THR A 802 6.22 -24.40 46.19
C THR A 802 5.05 -24.61 47.14
N SER A 803 4.22 -23.59 47.42
CA SER A 803 3.09 -23.71 48.37
C SER A 803 2.07 -22.54 48.28
N ASN A 804 0.88 -22.69 48.86
CA ASN A 804 -0.14 -21.64 48.93
C ASN A 804 0.02 -20.76 50.20
N VAL A 805 -0.24 -19.46 50.09
CA VAL A 805 -0.26 -18.53 51.25
C VAL A 805 -1.62 -18.62 51.93
N GLY A 806 -2.68 -18.74 51.13
CA GLY A 806 -4.04 -18.84 51.63
C GLY A 806 -5.09 -18.20 50.73
N GLN A 807 -6.35 -18.33 51.15
CA GLN A 807 -7.51 -17.73 50.51
C GLN A 807 -7.60 -16.24 50.84
N LEU A 808 -7.88 -15.40 49.85
CA LEU A 808 -8.05 -13.96 50.01
C LEU A 808 -9.50 -13.65 50.37
N THR A 809 -9.76 -13.10 51.57
CA THR A 809 -11.10 -12.75 52.07
C THR A 809 -11.10 -11.36 52.73
N LYS A 810 -12.24 -10.77 53.12
CA LYS A 810 -12.23 -9.44 53.79
C LYS A 810 -11.48 -9.46 55.10
N GLU A 811 -11.55 -10.58 55.83
CA GLU A 811 -10.81 -10.79 57.07
C GLU A 811 -9.34 -11.17 56.85
N ARG A 812 -8.90 -11.41 55.61
CA ARG A 812 -7.56 -11.91 55.28
C ARG A 812 -6.95 -11.20 54.06
N LYS A 813 -6.26 -10.09 54.33
CA LYS A 813 -5.50 -9.31 53.34
C LYS A 813 -4.10 -9.86 53.19
N ILE A 814 -3.63 -10.00 51.95
CA ILE A 814 -2.32 -10.60 51.63
C ILE A 814 -1.54 -9.62 50.75
N GLY A 815 -0.26 -9.41 51.05
CA GLY A 815 0.60 -8.48 50.34
C GLY A 815 2.07 -8.82 50.44
N GLN A 816 2.93 -8.06 49.75
CA GLN A 816 4.38 -8.24 49.81
C GLN A 816 5.15 -6.92 49.70
N LYS A 817 6.25 -6.83 50.45
CA LYS A 817 7.29 -5.80 50.29
C LYS A 817 8.34 -6.25 49.27
N PHE A 818 8.77 -5.32 48.40
CA PHE A 818 9.80 -5.57 47.39
C PHE A 818 10.58 -4.30 47.04
N ILE A 819 11.80 -4.46 46.51
CA ILE A 819 12.60 -3.36 45.95
C ILE A 819 12.53 -3.45 44.42
N CYS A 820 12.18 -2.35 43.76
CA CYS A 820 12.11 -2.29 42.31
C CYS A 820 13.51 -2.08 41.71
N ARG A 821 14.05 -3.02 40.92
CA ARG A 821 15.45 -2.95 40.45
C ARG A 821 15.68 -2.04 39.23
N TYR A 822 14.62 -1.70 38.52
CA TYR A 822 14.68 -0.97 37.25
C TYR A 822 13.76 0.26 37.28
N PRO A 823 14.09 1.33 36.53
CA PRO A 823 13.27 2.54 36.52
C PRO A 823 11.95 2.33 35.75
N ASN A 824 10.96 3.16 36.04
CA ASN A 824 9.67 3.25 35.35
C ASN A 824 8.79 2.00 35.53
N LEU A 825 8.51 1.64 36.78
CA LEU A 825 7.60 0.56 37.14
C LEU A 825 6.19 0.81 36.57
N ALA A 826 5.71 -0.08 35.71
CA ALA A 826 4.48 0.10 34.94
C ALA A 826 3.40 -0.96 35.22
N ALA A 827 3.78 -2.14 35.74
CA ALA A 827 2.81 -3.15 36.16
C ALA A 827 3.41 -4.09 37.21
N ILE A 828 2.52 -4.76 37.94
CA ILE A 828 2.86 -5.89 38.81
C ILE A 828 2.01 -7.08 38.38
N ASP A 829 2.67 -8.20 38.08
CA ASP A 829 2.02 -9.46 37.77
C ASP A 829 2.02 -10.35 39.02
N ILE A 830 0.87 -10.92 39.39
CA ILE A 830 0.71 -11.77 40.57
C ILE A 830 0.17 -13.13 40.12
N LYS A 831 0.74 -14.23 40.64
CA LYS A 831 0.22 -15.57 40.38
C LYS A 831 -0.87 -15.93 41.38
N ILE A 832 -2.02 -16.39 40.88
CA ILE A 832 -3.18 -16.78 41.70
C ILE A 832 -3.72 -18.17 41.33
N ALA A 833 -4.62 -18.71 42.13
CA ALA A 833 -5.42 -19.89 41.82
C ALA A 833 -6.87 -19.71 42.26
N THR A 834 -7.80 -20.16 41.43
CA THR A 834 -9.23 -20.17 41.70
C THR A 834 -9.70 -21.52 42.22
N TYR A 835 -8.97 -22.62 41.94
CA TYR A 835 -9.36 -24.01 42.26
C TYR A 835 -10.76 -24.38 41.77
N GLY A 836 -11.17 -23.84 40.61
CA GLY A 836 -12.51 -24.08 40.04
C GLY A 836 -13.67 -23.45 40.82
N ARG A 837 -13.42 -22.56 41.78
CA ARG A 837 -14.45 -21.83 42.54
C ARG A 837 -15.17 -20.81 41.67
N LYS A 838 -16.44 -20.53 42.01
CA LYS A 838 -17.23 -19.46 41.39
C LYS A 838 -16.79 -18.14 42.02
N ASN A 839 -15.89 -17.40 41.34
CA ASN A 839 -15.27 -16.17 41.85
C ASN A 839 -16.03 -14.91 41.40
N ASP A 840 -17.23 -14.70 41.94
CA ASP A 840 -18.06 -13.52 41.66
C ASP A 840 -17.90 -12.50 42.80
N HIS A 841 -16.74 -11.84 42.81
CA HIS A 841 -16.35 -10.85 43.82
C HIS A 841 -15.26 -9.92 43.24
N LYS A 842 -14.98 -8.80 43.91
CA LYS A 842 -13.94 -7.86 43.53
C LYS A 842 -12.75 -7.93 44.45
N ILE A 843 -11.58 -7.66 43.88
CA ILE A 843 -10.32 -7.56 44.62
C ILE A 843 -9.77 -6.16 44.42
N LYS A 844 -9.50 -5.49 45.52
CA LYS A 844 -8.79 -4.22 45.52
C LYS A 844 -7.30 -4.48 45.66
N PHE A 845 -6.54 -3.84 44.79
CA PHE A 845 -5.09 -3.82 44.82
C PHE A 845 -4.63 -2.43 45.26
N TYR A 846 -3.75 -2.41 46.26
CA TYR A 846 -3.12 -1.20 46.78
C TYR A 846 -1.61 -1.32 46.63
N LEU A 847 -0.95 -0.31 46.05
CA LEU A 847 0.50 -0.17 46.07
C LEU A 847 0.89 1.02 46.94
N TYR A 848 1.79 0.78 47.89
CA TYR A 848 2.38 1.75 48.80
C TYR A 848 3.86 1.91 48.49
N GLU A 849 4.39 3.10 48.72
CA GLU A 849 5.83 3.31 48.88
C GLU A 849 6.19 3.30 50.36
N GLU A 850 7.21 2.52 50.73
CA GLU A 850 7.55 2.29 52.14
C GLU A 850 8.03 3.57 52.85
N SER A 851 8.73 4.47 52.14
CA SER A 851 9.30 5.70 52.72
C SER A 851 8.23 6.70 53.16
N SER A 852 7.10 6.76 52.44
CA SER A 852 6.01 7.71 52.69
C SER A 852 4.75 7.06 53.26
N ASN A 853 4.65 5.72 53.18
CA ASN A 853 3.49 4.91 53.53
C ASN A 853 2.17 5.38 52.87
N ASN A 854 2.27 6.12 51.75
CA ASN A 854 1.13 6.60 50.97
C ASN A 854 0.74 5.58 49.90
N ILE A 855 -0.57 5.48 49.62
CA ILE A 855 -1.09 4.70 48.48
C ILE A 855 -0.78 5.47 47.19
N ILE A 856 -0.04 4.84 46.28
CA ILE A 856 0.33 5.40 44.97
C ILE A 856 -0.62 4.88 43.88
N ILE A 857 -1.02 3.61 43.98
CA ILE A 857 -1.93 2.97 43.03
C ILE A 857 -3.04 2.28 43.82
N GLU A 858 -4.28 2.54 43.42
CA GLU A 858 -5.46 1.77 43.81
C GLU A 858 -6.17 1.30 42.54
N GLU A 859 -6.30 -0.02 42.38
CA GLU A 859 -7.02 -0.63 41.25
C GLU A 859 -8.03 -1.65 41.78
N SER A 860 -9.15 -1.79 41.07
CA SER A 860 -10.18 -2.78 41.38
C SER A 860 -10.23 -3.81 40.27
N LEU A 861 -10.06 -5.07 40.64
CA LEU A 861 -10.05 -6.21 39.74
C LEU A 861 -11.34 -7.02 39.93
N ASP A 862 -11.89 -7.52 38.83
CA ASP A 862 -13.05 -8.41 38.84
C ASP A 862 -12.59 -9.87 38.83
N ALA A 863 -12.88 -10.62 39.90
CA ALA A 863 -12.41 -11.99 40.03
C ALA A 863 -13.15 -12.96 39.08
N VAL A 864 -14.26 -12.54 38.46
CA VAL A 864 -14.98 -13.35 37.46
C VAL A 864 -14.11 -13.61 36.23
N ALA A 865 -13.25 -12.66 35.90
CA ALA A 865 -12.36 -12.74 34.74
C ALA A 865 -11.11 -13.61 34.99
N PHE A 866 -10.93 -14.14 36.19
CA PHE A 866 -9.72 -14.85 36.57
C PHE A 866 -9.78 -16.34 36.24
N SER A 867 -8.73 -16.83 35.57
CA SER A 867 -8.54 -18.25 35.29
C SER A 867 -7.72 -18.94 36.37
N ASP A 868 -7.95 -20.24 36.58
CA ASP A 868 -7.20 -21.00 37.58
C ASP A 868 -5.70 -21.04 37.26
N ASN A 869 -4.86 -21.03 38.29
CA ASN A 869 -3.39 -21.09 38.22
C ASN A 869 -2.73 -20.09 37.23
N SER A 870 -3.33 -18.92 37.01
CA SER A 870 -2.89 -17.94 36.01
C SER A 870 -2.14 -16.74 36.63
N TRP A 871 -1.37 -16.05 35.77
CA TRP A 871 -0.78 -14.75 36.11
C TRP A 871 -1.78 -13.63 35.81
N ILE A 872 -2.02 -12.76 36.79
CA ILE A 872 -2.82 -11.55 36.59
C ILE A 872 -1.87 -10.37 36.51
N SER A 873 -1.97 -9.60 35.42
CA SER A 873 -1.21 -8.37 35.25
C SER A 873 -2.02 -7.16 35.73
N ILE A 874 -1.53 -6.50 36.77
CA ILE A 874 -2.11 -5.26 37.31
C ILE A 874 -1.33 -4.11 36.69
N LYS A 875 -1.83 -3.61 35.56
CA LYS A 875 -1.22 -2.51 34.81
C LYS A 875 -1.60 -1.17 35.41
N PHE A 876 -0.61 -0.30 35.60
CA PHE A 876 -0.82 1.04 36.11
C PHE A 876 -1.21 1.96 34.96
N LYS A 877 -2.20 2.84 35.17
CA LYS A 877 -2.61 3.85 34.16
C LYS A 877 -1.47 4.78 33.75
N LYS A 878 -0.51 4.99 34.65
CA LYS A 878 0.68 5.81 34.47
C LYS A 878 1.88 5.10 35.12
N PRO A 879 3.02 4.92 34.43
CA PRO A 879 4.23 4.34 35.04
C PRO A 879 4.78 5.21 36.17
N ILE A 880 5.40 4.58 37.18
CA ILE A 880 6.06 5.26 38.29
C ILE A 880 7.51 5.56 37.89
N MET A 881 7.80 6.83 37.59
CA MET A 881 9.14 7.27 37.20
C MET A 881 10.14 7.11 38.35
N ASN A 882 11.41 6.90 38.00
CA ASN A 882 12.50 6.76 38.97
C ASN A 882 12.22 5.70 40.05
N SER A 883 11.51 4.62 39.71
CA SER A 883 11.19 3.53 40.65
C SER A 883 12.40 2.71 41.09
N GLN A 884 13.53 2.83 40.38
CA GLN A 884 14.73 2.03 40.62
C GLN A 884 15.26 2.21 42.06
N ASN A 885 15.59 1.09 42.69
CA ASN A 885 16.10 0.94 44.06
C ASN A 885 15.16 1.46 45.16
N ARG A 886 13.89 1.73 44.83
CA ARG A 886 12.87 2.12 45.81
C ARG A 886 12.11 0.91 46.33
N THR A 887 11.73 0.98 47.60
CA THR A 887 10.98 -0.08 48.28
C THR A 887 9.49 0.20 48.20
N PHE A 888 8.75 -0.75 47.65
CA PHE A 888 7.31 -0.73 47.54
C PHE A 888 6.69 -1.86 48.34
N LYS A 889 5.41 -1.70 48.66
CA LYS A 889 4.60 -2.71 49.33
C LYS A 889 3.25 -2.77 48.63
N PHE A 890 2.83 -3.93 48.15
CA PHE A 890 1.45 -4.09 47.66
C PHE A 890 0.59 -4.89 48.63
N ILE A 891 -0.73 -4.64 48.64
CA ILE A 891 -1.74 -5.36 49.42
C ILE A 891 -2.93 -5.67 48.52
N LEU A 892 -3.40 -6.92 48.58
CA LEU A 892 -4.65 -7.38 48.00
C LEU A 892 -5.73 -7.48 49.09
N ASP A 893 -6.94 -7.04 48.77
CA ASP A 893 -8.10 -7.01 49.66
C ASP A 893 -9.35 -7.46 48.88
N ALA A 894 -9.94 -8.60 49.24
CA ALA A 894 -11.13 -9.12 48.57
C ALA A 894 -12.41 -8.68 49.27
N ASP A 895 -13.49 -8.42 48.54
CA ASP A 895 -14.78 -8.02 49.10
C ASP A 895 -15.73 -9.21 49.41
N THR A 896 -15.16 -10.39 49.64
CA THR A 896 -15.86 -11.64 49.96
C THR A 896 -15.35 -12.26 51.26
N ASP A 897 -16.25 -12.82 52.08
CA ASP A 897 -15.91 -13.67 53.23
C ASP A 897 -16.24 -15.15 52.97
N ASP A 898 -16.70 -15.46 51.76
CA ASP A 898 -17.08 -16.80 51.36
C ASP A 898 -15.86 -17.55 50.83
N TYR A 899 -15.39 -18.54 51.60
CA TYR A 899 -14.26 -19.39 51.24
C TYR A 899 -14.49 -20.25 49.97
N THR A 900 -15.76 -20.38 49.53
CA THR A 900 -16.14 -21.04 48.28
C THR A 900 -16.24 -20.09 47.08
N ASN A 901 -16.16 -18.78 47.32
CA ASN A 901 -16.13 -17.69 46.33
C ASN A 901 -14.99 -16.73 46.68
N CYS A 902 -13.74 -17.20 46.53
CA CYS A 902 -12.52 -16.42 46.77
C CYS A 902 -11.33 -17.00 46.00
N ILE A 903 -10.28 -16.19 45.76
CA ILE A 903 -9.04 -16.68 45.13
C ILE A 903 -7.98 -17.08 46.17
N THR A 904 -6.92 -17.74 45.72
CA THR A 904 -5.74 -18.08 46.52
C THR A 904 -4.48 -17.49 45.90
N VAL A 905 -3.58 -16.96 46.73
CA VAL A 905 -2.28 -16.40 46.31
C VAL A 905 -1.16 -17.39 46.65
N TRP A 906 -0.16 -17.49 45.78
CA TRP A 906 0.96 -18.42 45.90
C TRP A 906 2.18 -17.80 46.60
N LYS A 907 2.95 -18.62 47.34
CA LYS A 907 4.28 -18.27 47.90
C LYS A 907 5.37 -19.25 47.49
N ASN A 908 6.60 -18.79 47.70
CA ASN A 908 7.82 -19.57 47.70
C ASN A 908 8.29 -19.81 49.14
N ASP A 909 8.47 -21.07 49.51
CA ASP A 909 8.87 -21.56 50.84
C ASP A 909 10.21 -22.31 50.81
N GLY A 910 10.98 -22.22 49.72
CA GLY A 910 12.22 -22.99 49.57
C GLY A 910 13.25 -22.73 50.68
N GLU A 911 13.46 -23.74 51.54
CA GLU A 911 14.74 -23.99 52.20
C GLU A 911 15.64 -24.66 51.14
N ASP A 912 16.66 -23.95 50.63
CA ASP A 912 18.01 -24.45 50.31
C ASP A 912 18.80 -23.51 49.37
N GLU A 913 20.00 -23.14 49.86
CA GLU A 913 21.27 -22.79 49.19
C GLU A 913 21.51 -21.40 48.52
N GLU A 914 22.19 -20.56 49.32
CA GLU A 914 23.53 -19.96 49.09
C GLU A 914 23.78 -18.73 48.20
N ASP A 915 22.80 -18.10 47.54
CA ASP A 915 23.08 -16.82 46.83
C ASP A 915 22.00 -15.73 46.97
N LEU A 916 21.38 -15.64 48.15
CA LEU A 916 20.35 -14.64 48.48
C LEU A 916 20.74 -13.75 49.68
N ASN A 917 21.99 -13.31 49.74
CA ASN A 917 22.39 -12.24 50.67
C ASN A 917 21.80 -10.90 50.18
N ASP A 918 20.54 -10.63 50.56
CA ASP A 918 20.02 -9.35 51.10
C ASP A 918 18.50 -9.12 50.91
N TYR A 919 17.74 -10.04 50.29
CA TYR A 919 16.33 -9.79 49.96
C TYR A 919 15.37 -10.91 50.36
N LEU A 920 15.12 -11.03 51.67
CA LEU A 920 13.89 -11.66 52.14
C LEU A 920 12.72 -10.68 51.90
N GLY A 921 11.94 -10.93 50.85
CA GLY A 921 10.59 -10.36 50.77
C GLY A 921 9.81 -10.73 52.04
N CYS A 922 8.94 -9.84 52.49
CA CYS A 922 8.06 -10.12 53.62
C CYS A 922 6.63 -10.19 53.12
N ILE A 923 5.99 -11.35 53.31
CA ILE A 923 4.54 -11.49 53.14
C ILE A 923 3.87 -10.72 54.28
N VAL A 924 2.94 -9.85 53.93
CA VAL A 924 2.12 -9.12 54.89
C VAL A 924 0.73 -9.74 54.89
N GLU A 925 0.35 -10.29 56.04
CA GLU A 925 -0.96 -10.88 56.26
C GLU A 925 -1.67 -10.12 57.38
N ASN A 926 -2.80 -9.48 57.09
CA ASN A 926 -3.57 -8.71 58.07
C ASN A 926 -2.73 -7.70 58.89
N GLY A 927 -1.73 -7.10 58.23
CA GLY A 927 -0.82 -6.13 58.86
C GLY A 927 0.33 -6.75 59.67
N LYS A 928 0.42 -8.09 59.76
CA LYS A 928 1.56 -8.80 60.37
C LYS A 928 2.54 -9.25 59.29
N GLU A 929 3.82 -9.12 59.62
CA GLU A 929 4.92 -9.55 58.76
C GLU A 929 5.23 -11.03 58.99
N LEU A 930 5.17 -11.81 57.92
CA LEU A 930 5.49 -13.24 57.87
C LEU A 930 6.76 -13.45 57.04
N LYS A 931 7.54 -14.48 57.39
CA LYS A 931 8.67 -14.93 56.57
C LYS A 931 8.16 -15.59 55.29
N GLY A 932 8.79 -15.27 54.16
CA GLY A 932 8.50 -15.83 52.84
C GLY A 932 8.16 -14.75 51.80
N SER A 933 8.08 -15.15 50.54
CA SER A 933 7.79 -14.26 49.39
C SER A 933 6.57 -14.76 48.63
N LEU A 934 5.67 -13.87 48.18
CA LEU A 934 4.66 -14.21 47.19
C LEU A 934 5.31 -14.39 45.82
N LEU A 935 4.65 -15.15 44.95
CA LEU A 935 5.06 -15.29 43.56
C LEU A 935 4.50 -14.12 42.72
N PHE A 936 5.31 -13.09 42.50
CA PHE A 936 4.98 -11.90 41.71
C PHE A 936 6.13 -11.48 40.79
N LYS A 937 5.85 -10.66 39.77
CA LYS A 937 6.86 -10.05 38.87
C LYS A 937 6.57 -8.57 38.70
N THR A 938 7.60 -7.77 38.43
CA THR A 938 7.41 -6.36 38.10
C THR A 938 7.78 -6.10 36.65
N LYS A 939 7.02 -5.22 35.97
CA LYS A 939 7.33 -4.77 34.61
C LYS A 939 7.78 -3.33 34.65
N CYS A 940 8.98 -3.08 34.14
CA CYS A 940 9.58 -1.76 34.06
C CYS A 940 9.82 -1.37 32.60
N ILE A 941 9.57 -0.11 32.27
CA ILE A 941 9.74 0.42 30.91
C ILE A 941 11.13 1.08 30.81
N TYR A 942 12.00 0.49 29.99
CA TYR A 942 13.29 1.11 29.66
C TYR A 942 13.23 1.60 28.22
N LYS A 943 13.25 2.93 28.02
CA LYS A 943 13.34 3.55 26.69
C LYS A 943 14.59 4.43 26.63
N VAL A 944 15.23 4.45 25.46
CA VAL A 944 16.36 5.35 25.16
C VAL A 944 15.90 6.82 25.15
N ASN A 945 14.61 7.07 24.85
CA ASN A 945 13.99 8.40 24.90
C ASN A 945 13.21 8.62 26.20
N PRO A 946 13.20 9.85 26.77
CA PRO A 946 12.49 10.15 28.01
C PRO A 946 10.99 9.84 27.88
N ILE A 947 10.43 9.13 28.86
CA ILE A 947 8.98 8.96 28.97
C ILE A 947 8.39 10.34 29.33
N ASP A 948 7.33 10.74 28.62
CA ASP A 948 6.59 11.97 28.87
C ASP A 948 6.14 12.06 30.34
N LYS A 949 6.66 13.03 31.08
CA LYS A 949 6.41 13.20 32.51
C LYS A 949 4.93 13.44 32.83
N ASP A 950 4.19 14.09 31.94
CA ASP A 950 2.78 14.42 32.16
C ASP A 950 1.87 13.17 32.15
N ARG A 951 2.35 12.11 31.50
CA ARG A 951 1.69 10.80 31.41
C ARG A 951 2.21 9.79 32.43
N CYS A 952 3.06 10.21 33.36
CA CYS A 952 3.63 9.33 34.38
C CYS A 952 3.27 9.78 35.81
N ILE A 953 3.47 8.88 36.77
CA ILE A 953 3.47 9.23 38.20
C ILE A 953 4.92 9.57 38.55
N VAL A 954 5.15 10.85 38.81
CA VAL A 954 6.42 11.33 39.37
C VAL A 954 6.21 11.41 40.87
N LEU A 955 7.05 10.72 41.63
CA LEU A 955 7.05 10.81 43.08
C LEU A 955 8.16 11.80 43.42
N ASP A 956 7.81 12.88 44.12
CA ASP A 956 8.73 13.96 44.42
C ASP A 956 9.92 13.43 45.23
N GLU A 957 11.11 13.54 44.65
CA GLU A 957 12.37 13.59 45.40
C GLU A 957 12.45 15.00 46.00
N ASP A 958 11.67 15.28 47.04
CA ASP A 958 11.87 16.56 47.72
C ASP A 958 13.29 16.58 48.32
N GLU A 959 14.04 17.57 47.83
CA GLU A 959 15.38 17.98 48.24
C GLU A 959 16.54 17.04 47.89
N THR A 960 16.99 17.02 46.63
CA THR A 960 18.43 17.22 46.33
C THR A 960 18.69 17.35 44.82
N SER A 961 18.67 18.58 44.31
CA SER A 961 19.53 19.10 43.20
C SER A 961 18.86 20.14 42.29
N TYR A 962 18.11 21.08 42.86
CA TYR A 962 17.92 22.38 42.20
C TYR A 962 19.00 23.34 42.73
N VAL A 963 19.91 23.79 41.86
CA VAL A 963 20.80 24.92 42.15
C VAL A 963 20.28 26.10 41.32
N PRO A 964 19.54 27.05 41.92
CA PRO A 964 19.12 28.27 41.24
C PRO A 964 20.34 29.11 40.84
N ASP A 965 20.19 29.95 39.82
CA ASP A 965 21.23 30.84 39.34
C ASP A 965 21.59 31.92 40.39
N ILE A 966 22.75 31.74 41.02
CA ILE A 966 23.21 32.44 42.24
C ILE A 966 23.48 33.93 42.00
N SER A 967 23.45 34.40 40.75
CA SER A 967 23.53 35.84 40.47
C SER A 967 22.34 36.61 41.04
N GLU A 968 21.15 36.01 41.11
CA GLU A 968 19.96 36.69 41.62
C GLU A 968 19.90 36.74 43.15
N GLU A 969 20.35 35.70 43.86
CA GLU A 969 20.39 35.66 45.33
C GLU A 969 21.42 36.62 45.94
N ILE A 970 22.53 36.88 45.24
CA ILE A 970 23.54 37.85 45.71
C ILE A 970 23.07 39.29 45.46
N LEU A 971 22.35 39.53 44.36
CA LEU A 971 21.77 40.84 44.03
C LEU A 971 20.62 41.22 44.98
N SER A 972 19.91 40.24 45.54
CA SER A 972 18.79 40.48 46.47
C SER A 972 19.22 40.70 47.93
N ALA A 973 20.47 40.38 48.29
CA ALA A 973 21.02 40.54 49.64
C ALA A 973 21.77 41.88 49.87
N GLU A 974 21.67 42.85 48.95
CA GLU A 974 22.25 44.20 49.11
C GLU A 974 21.58 44.96 50.29
N GLY A 975 22.05 44.74 51.51
CA GLY A 975 21.65 45.52 52.68
C GLY A 975 22.03 44.94 54.05
N ASN A 976 22.32 43.65 54.15
CA ASN A 976 22.52 42.99 55.44
C ASN A 976 23.86 42.23 55.50
N GLN A 977 24.86 42.87 56.08
CA GLN A 977 26.26 42.40 56.07
C GLN A 977 26.45 41.06 56.81
N THR A 978 25.56 40.75 57.76
CA THR A 978 25.56 39.50 58.53
C THR A 978 25.07 38.30 57.71
N GLU A 979 24.05 38.49 56.86
CA GLU A 979 23.56 37.46 55.92
C GLU A 979 24.58 37.21 54.81
N LEU A 980 25.22 38.26 54.30
CA LEU A 980 26.26 38.11 53.30
C LEU A 980 27.46 37.30 53.84
N ASN A 981 27.87 37.56 55.09
CA ASN A 981 28.95 36.81 55.74
C ASN A 981 28.58 35.34 56.02
N SER A 982 27.33 35.06 56.40
CA SER A 982 26.87 33.68 56.59
C SER A 982 26.80 32.91 55.27
N LEU A 983 26.37 33.58 54.19
CA LEU A 983 26.33 33.02 52.84
C LEU A 983 27.74 32.70 52.33
N ILE A 984 28.70 33.59 52.58
CA ILE A 984 30.12 33.39 52.22
C ILE A 984 30.73 32.22 53.01
N LEU A 985 30.46 32.11 54.32
CA LEU A 985 30.94 30.99 55.14
C LEU A 985 30.33 29.66 54.68
N LYS A 986 29.05 29.64 54.32
CA LYS A 986 28.38 28.47 53.73
C LYS A 986 29.05 28.06 52.41
N LYS A 987 29.40 29.03 51.55
CA LYS A 987 30.08 28.78 50.27
C LYS A 987 31.52 28.27 50.44
N ILE A 988 32.26 28.75 51.45
CA ILE A 988 33.59 28.21 51.80
C ILE A 988 33.46 26.76 52.27
N GLY A 989 32.42 26.43 53.06
CA GLY A 989 32.10 25.06 53.46
C GLY A 989 31.75 24.15 52.28
N GLU A 990 30.95 24.63 51.34
CA GLU A 990 30.60 23.93 50.10
C GLU A 990 31.85 23.66 49.23
N MET A 991 32.73 24.66 49.07
CA MET A 991 34.01 24.49 48.36
C MET A 991 34.90 23.43 49.01
N HIS A 992 34.97 23.41 50.34
CA HIS A 992 35.74 22.39 51.07
C HIS A 992 35.14 21.00 50.90
N SER A 993 33.81 20.87 50.92
CA SER A 993 33.10 19.60 50.72
C SER A 993 33.28 19.07 49.29
N LEU A 994 33.18 19.92 48.27
CA LEU A 994 33.42 19.55 46.88
C LEU A 994 34.88 19.13 46.64
N ASN A 995 35.85 19.87 47.18
CA ASN A 995 37.27 19.47 47.11
C ASN A 995 37.50 18.10 47.77
N LYS A 996 36.85 17.83 48.91
CA LYS A 996 36.96 16.54 49.61
C LYS A 996 36.36 15.38 48.80
N LYS A 997 35.23 15.60 48.11
CA LYS A 997 34.63 14.62 47.18
C LYS A 997 35.50 14.35 45.95
N ILE A 998 36.10 15.39 45.36
CA ILE A 998 37.04 15.24 44.23
C ILE A 998 38.26 14.42 44.67
N SER A 999 38.87 14.73 45.82
CA SER A 999 40.00 13.95 46.34
C SER A 999 39.62 12.50 46.69
N SER A 1000 38.41 12.26 47.23
CA SER A 1000 37.91 10.90 47.47
C SER A 1000 37.76 10.09 46.18
N LEU A 1001 37.20 10.70 45.13
CA LEU A 1001 37.01 10.07 43.83
C LEU A 1001 38.34 9.82 43.10
N GLN A 1002 39.29 10.75 43.23
CA GLN A 1002 40.65 10.58 42.71
C GLN A 1002 41.40 9.44 43.41
N ASN A 1003 41.20 9.28 44.72
CA ASN A 1003 41.78 8.15 45.47
C ASN A 1003 41.13 6.81 45.10
N SER A 1004 39.80 6.78 44.88
CA SER A 1004 39.08 5.59 44.41
C SER A 1004 39.46 5.17 42.97
N LEU A 1005 40.03 6.09 42.18
CA LEU A 1005 40.54 5.82 40.82
C LEU A 1005 41.74 4.85 40.83
N GLY A 1006 42.43 4.69 41.97
CA GLY A 1006 43.57 3.78 42.12
C GLY A 1006 43.21 2.32 42.41
N GLU A 1007 41.97 2.01 42.82
CA GLU A 1007 41.62 0.69 43.38
C GLU A 1007 40.59 -0.11 42.56
N VAL A 1008 39.99 0.40 41.47
CA VAL A 1008 38.93 -0.32 40.75
C VAL A 1008 39.00 -0.19 39.22
N LYS A 1009 38.92 -1.32 38.50
CA LYS A 1009 38.62 -1.40 37.05
C LYS A 1009 37.14 -1.05 36.79
N VAL A 1010 36.81 0.24 36.72
CA VAL A 1010 35.49 0.73 36.24
C VAL A 1010 35.69 1.71 35.08
N ASN A 1011 34.69 1.78 34.20
CA ASN A 1011 34.66 2.50 32.92
C ASN A 1011 35.12 3.97 33.04
N VAL A 1012 36.36 4.22 32.64
CA VAL A 1012 37.11 5.47 32.87
C VAL A 1012 36.38 6.70 32.31
N ASN A 1013 35.65 6.56 31.19
CA ASN A 1013 35.00 7.68 30.51
C ASN A 1013 33.80 8.29 31.29
N GLU A 1014 33.06 7.48 32.04
CA GLU A 1014 31.88 7.92 32.79
C GLU A 1014 32.27 8.62 34.11
N LEU A 1015 33.37 8.15 34.71
CA LEU A 1015 34.04 8.76 35.86
C LEU A 1015 34.76 10.06 35.48
N GLU A 1016 35.46 10.11 34.34
CA GLU A 1016 36.06 11.35 33.82
C GLU A 1016 35.01 12.43 33.54
N SER A 1017 33.83 12.06 33.05
CA SER A 1017 32.69 12.98 32.87
C SER A 1017 32.19 13.55 34.21
N HIS A 1018 32.13 12.72 35.26
CA HIS A 1018 31.73 13.14 36.61
C HIS A 1018 32.77 14.04 37.29
N VAL A 1019 34.05 13.69 37.21
CA VAL A 1019 35.16 14.53 37.69
C VAL A 1019 35.15 15.87 36.94
N GLY A 1020 34.99 15.84 35.61
CA GLY A 1020 34.90 17.04 34.78
C GLY A 1020 33.66 17.90 35.05
N LYS A 1021 32.55 17.34 35.52
CA LYS A 1021 31.39 18.13 36.02
C LYS A 1021 31.69 18.76 37.37
N LEU A 1022 32.30 18.04 38.31
CA LEU A 1022 32.67 18.55 39.62
C LEU A 1022 33.73 19.67 39.52
N ASP A 1023 34.75 19.49 38.68
CA ASP A 1023 35.77 20.53 38.42
C ASP A 1023 35.16 21.78 37.78
N ARG A 1024 34.23 21.62 36.84
CA ARG A 1024 33.50 22.76 36.25
C ARG A 1024 32.70 23.52 37.31
N ASN A 1025 32.02 22.82 38.21
CA ASN A 1025 31.29 23.44 39.31
C ASN A 1025 32.23 24.14 40.32
N LEU A 1026 33.36 23.51 40.66
CA LEU A 1026 34.38 24.12 41.52
C LEU A 1026 35.01 25.38 40.88
N SER A 1027 35.23 25.35 39.55
CA SER A 1027 35.75 26.50 38.79
C SER A 1027 34.74 27.66 38.75
N ARG A 1028 33.44 27.38 38.63
CA ARG A 1028 32.37 28.39 38.67
C ARG A 1028 32.34 29.08 40.04
N ILE A 1029 32.52 28.34 41.13
CA ILE A 1029 32.58 28.90 42.48
C ILE A 1029 33.87 29.71 42.70
N LYS A 1030 35.03 29.24 42.23
CA LYS A 1030 36.30 29.98 42.30
C LYS A 1030 36.30 31.28 41.46
N ASN A 1031 35.60 31.27 40.31
CA ASN A 1031 35.50 32.41 39.39
C ASN A 1031 34.45 33.45 39.79
N LEU A 1032 33.67 33.21 40.84
CA LEU A 1032 32.92 34.28 41.51
C LEU A 1032 33.93 35.28 42.04
N ASN A 1033 34.09 36.39 41.31
CA ASN A 1033 35.08 37.41 41.63
C ASN A 1033 34.58 38.25 42.82
N ILE A 1034 34.63 37.66 44.02
CA ILE A 1034 34.20 38.24 45.29
C ILE A 1034 34.88 39.60 45.50
N PHE A 1035 36.13 39.75 45.04
CA PHE A 1035 36.85 41.03 45.07
C PHE A 1035 36.22 42.12 44.21
N ARG A 1036 35.64 41.78 43.04
CA ARG A 1036 34.93 42.74 42.19
C ARG A 1036 33.61 43.21 42.82
N ILE A 1037 32.98 42.37 43.64
CA ILE A 1037 31.79 42.69 44.44
C ILE A 1037 32.18 43.59 45.62
N PHE A 1038 33.24 43.24 46.37
CA PHE A 1038 33.79 44.08 47.45
C PHE A 1038 34.22 45.47 46.97
N ARG A 1039 34.84 45.59 45.80
CA ARG A 1039 35.24 46.89 45.21
C ARG A 1039 34.06 47.78 44.83
N LYS A 1040 32.89 47.18 44.58
CA LYS A 1040 31.64 47.89 44.23
C LYS A 1040 30.89 48.36 45.49
N ILE A 1041 31.00 47.58 46.58
CA ILE A 1041 30.45 47.91 47.89
C ILE A 1041 31.29 48.98 48.61
N LEU A 1042 32.62 48.93 48.54
CA LEU A 1042 33.52 49.94 49.14
C LEU A 1042 33.58 51.29 48.36
N ARG A 1043 32.96 51.36 47.17
CA ARG A 1043 32.87 52.58 46.34
C ARG A 1043 31.50 53.28 46.44
N LYS A 1044 30.47 52.58 46.94
CA LYS A 1044 29.22 53.17 47.43
C LYS A 1044 29.42 53.57 48.89
#